data_AF-A0A2S4LCB1-F1
#
_entry.id   AF-A0A2S4LCB1-F1
#
_cell.length_a   1.000
_cell.length_b   1.000
_cell.length_c   1.000
_cell.angle_alpha   90.00
_cell.angle_beta   90.00
_cell.angle_gamma   90.00
#
_symmetry.space_group_name_H-M   'P 1'
#
loop_
_entity.id
_entity.type
_entity.pdbx_description
1 polymer ?
#
loop_
_entity_poly.entity_id
_entity_poly.type
_entity_poly.pdbx_seq_one_letter_code
_entity_poly.pdbx_strand_id
1 'polypeptide(L)'
;MRLMRYDVFLSYSRRDRDMALTVRDRLKSDGVQVFFDEDSLTAGLSWMRKIERAIDESRSVAILLGPAGLGNTQQYEREYALLKATMEAGLRVVPVLLPGCAGLPPGFLQLRMWVDFRAYETLQEGADEFLKLIDAIRGGESGEQPEDVCPYLGLETFREEDENFFCGRNGEIRELEQKLKVYNFVSLVGPSGSGKSSLVQAGLVPRLRRQKPRKPWRVITLKPGPYPFQNLVAELNLSNVALNKGSNPASQQSASKLASVGNVDYDTAKAVSMLLGEDSSTRFNTLIHIDAWEELYGIQVYGESAANEKIRETERSIFIDFLLTASQTDLVKVVVTVRADAYATLLRHPRLSRLWPEQQVNLHPMSREGLREAITKPASEAGLAFESEALVEDILSDVLRETDGLPLLQVALKETWKGRVGSILARDAYVASGKVGGVLNKTAERVFSNLTDEEKSELPRLLLNMVGSSADGFETLVRAPLPTDPVRRSIIAKMSDENTRLLVVGVSSAPPSGELDAAVGSFKVVEIAHASLLRTWLRLRDWISASTDRLKLKAELLKRKEDWERSHRSADALITAGFQLESAKDLIGNPGHVSTEEIAEFIKVSSDYQKQREEEAFRAEALQHAQKVEAAAYDIIDAEGEMQDFVVDLRQRFCFDFALLQLIDRYDSTIATVAGTGLREDWIGIGKHYLHGNGVSPDIQAYIATTEPPVIEVISGNDRRFDKYIFRKFGHARMSRAFIPVILCDNQSAVMNLKWSSYSMSPNVEENVPGDFRTLFTVDATEYENFKRVHSGRVIGTIEVGYYNHAHRLITDEAVAVFRRAARRALGLHDVSLDAVLHTVAEVAVNMVGADAATVGMYLSPTSHAFAFGAHVGAAIPEGLSGATDAPARMAQKRQQAVIVPSSESMVDAGQFDAECRAISSNGFKTMIVVPVVAGGRRHGGDRLEADDWIAKRANGLLRVFFARSFETLGREVAWLEYLARRTSDAVRNMQYIIKINEDERQLSNLHKISVGLSRDYMKDGLLDEVAGSAANMFAADIVTVFEYQEADGDFSGNVGSSGQFRRPQYSIRCCDDESFAPRRLVSRGDNFYEGNVSGDVMLTQSLGREHSATDRFLGREGILAVAGVILRAADEVVGVMFINFRRTHIFEQKERDMIETLAATAAIAVKNRRVVARSIGRLKEVA
;
A
#
# COMPACT_ATOMS: atom_id res chain seq x y z
N MET A 1 13.47 -49.97 80.23
CA MET A 1 14.33 -48.79 80.01
C MET A 1 15.12 -48.99 78.73
N ARG A 2 14.84 -48.22 77.67
CA ARG A 2 15.70 -48.21 76.46
C ARG A 2 17.03 -47.56 76.84
N LEU A 3 18.16 -48.21 76.51
CA LEU A 3 19.49 -47.61 76.63
C LEU A 3 19.62 -46.51 75.57
N MET A 4 19.53 -45.25 75.99
CA MET A 4 19.87 -44.11 75.12
C MET A 4 21.38 -44.13 74.90
N ARG A 5 21.80 -44.22 73.65
CA ARG A 5 23.21 -44.36 73.24
C ARG A 5 23.83 -43.02 72.85
N TYR A 6 23.02 -42.03 72.50
CA TYR A 6 23.48 -40.70 72.11
C TYR A 6 22.64 -39.62 72.82
N ASP A 7 23.27 -38.49 73.13
CA ASP A 7 22.60 -37.31 73.66
C ASP A 7 21.90 -36.53 72.53
N VAL A 8 22.52 -36.48 71.34
CA VAL A 8 21.97 -35.77 70.18
C VAL A 8 22.26 -36.49 68.87
N PHE A 9 21.26 -36.55 67.99
CA PHE A 9 21.41 -36.84 66.57
C PHE A 9 21.56 -35.54 65.79
N LEU A 10 22.63 -35.36 65.01
CA LEU A 10 22.78 -34.20 64.12
C LEU A 10 22.22 -34.52 62.73
N SER A 11 21.12 -33.86 62.37
CA SER A 11 20.61 -33.82 61.00
C SER A 11 21.16 -32.58 60.30
N TYR A 12 21.84 -32.76 59.16
CA TYR A 12 22.49 -31.66 58.46
C TYR A 12 22.54 -31.92 56.96
N SER A 13 22.53 -30.86 56.15
CA SER A 13 22.76 -30.98 54.71
C SER A 13 24.22 -31.30 54.43
N ARG A 14 24.49 -32.28 53.56
CA ARG A 14 25.88 -32.58 53.13
C ARG A 14 26.60 -31.41 52.44
N ARG A 15 25.86 -30.40 51.97
CA ARG A 15 26.45 -29.17 51.42
C ARG A 15 26.95 -28.22 52.51
N ASP A 16 26.37 -28.32 53.70
CA ASP A 16 26.75 -27.57 54.90
C ASP A 16 27.63 -28.43 55.82
N ARG A 17 28.28 -29.46 55.26
CA ARG A 17 29.05 -30.48 56.00
C ARG A 17 30.13 -29.87 56.88
N ASP A 18 30.89 -28.91 56.36
CA ASP A 18 32.03 -28.35 57.10
C ASP A 18 31.56 -27.60 58.37
N MET A 19 30.40 -26.94 58.28
CA MET A 19 29.76 -26.30 59.43
C MET A 19 29.19 -27.34 60.41
N ALA A 20 28.57 -28.40 59.90
CA ALA A 20 28.06 -29.49 60.72
C ALA A 20 29.17 -30.26 61.47
N LEU A 21 30.34 -30.45 60.83
CA LEU A 21 31.54 -31.00 61.47
C LEU A 21 32.03 -30.10 62.60
N THR A 22 32.02 -28.78 62.39
CA THR A 22 32.40 -27.80 63.42
C THR A 22 31.46 -27.89 64.63
N VAL A 23 30.14 -27.97 64.40
CA VAL A 23 29.14 -28.17 65.47
C VAL A 23 29.37 -29.50 66.19
N ARG A 24 29.58 -30.60 65.44
CA ARG A 24 29.86 -31.93 65.99
C ARG A 24 31.09 -31.93 66.89
N ASP A 25 32.21 -31.38 66.41
CA ASP A 25 33.48 -31.42 67.12
C ASP A 25 33.42 -30.57 68.39
N ARG A 26 32.71 -29.43 68.34
CA ARG A 26 32.47 -28.61 69.52
C ARG A 26 31.56 -29.31 70.55
N LEU A 27 30.46 -29.92 70.12
CA LEU A 27 29.60 -30.68 71.02
C LEU A 27 30.33 -31.86 71.67
N LYS A 28 31.20 -32.56 70.92
CA LYS A 28 32.05 -33.63 71.45
C LYS A 28 33.08 -33.13 72.46
N SER A 29 33.74 -31.97 72.21
CA SER A 29 34.69 -31.40 73.17
C SER A 29 34.02 -31.00 74.49
N ASP A 30 32.75 -30.63 74.44
CA ASP A 30 31.93 -30.24 75.60
C ASP A 30 31.20 -31.45 76.26
N GLY A 31 31.59 -32.67 75.89
CA GLY A 31 31.18 -33.92 76.53
C GLY A 31 29.80 -34.46 76.11
N VAL A 32 29.24 -34.00 74.99
CA VAL A 32 27.96 -34.48 74.43
C VAL A 32 28.20 -35.71 73.54
N GLN A 33 27.47 -36.81 73.76
CA GLN A 33 27.53 -37.96 72.85
C GLN A 33 26.73 -37.71 71.58
N VAL A 34 27.42 -37.42 70.48
CA VAL A 34 26.82 -37.07 69.19
C VAL A 34 26.76 -38.27 68.25
N PHE A 35 25.59 -38.56 67.69
CA PHE A 35 25.46 -39.40 66.50
C PHE A 35 25.67 -38.56 65.24
N PHE A 36 26.63 -38.97 64.42
CA PHE A 36 26.96 -38.36 63.12
C PHE A 36 27.07 -39.48 62.08
N ASP A 37 26.39 -39.34 60.95
CA ASP A 37 26.20 -40.40 59.96
C ASP A 37 27.52 -40.91 59.35
N GLU A 38 28.47 -40.02 59.04
CA GLU A 38 29.78 -40.38 58.46
C GLU A 38 30.68 -41.18 59.40
N ASP A 39 30.57 -40.98 60.72
CA ASP A 39 31.42 -41.66 61.71
C ASP A 39 30.96 -43.11 61.96
N SER A 40 29.72 -43.45 61.55
CA SER A 40 28.99 -44.61 62.08
C SER A 40 28.38 -45.53 61.02
N LEU A 41 28.49 -45.26 59.72
CA LEU A 41 27.92 -46.09 58.65
C LEU A 41 28.93 -47.13 58.10
N THR A 42 28.59 -48.42 58.21
CA THR A 42 29.33 -49.56 57.61
C THR A 42 28.67 -50.00 56.30
N ALA A 43 29.45 -50.32 55.27
CA ALA A 43 28.95 -50.75 53.97
C ALA A 43 28.13 -52.06 54.06
N GLY A 44 26.98 -52.13 53.36
CA GLY A 44 26.19 -53.37 53.20
C GLY A 44 24.83 -53.45 53.92
N LEU A 45 24.39 -52.42 54.66
CA LEU A 45 23.11 -52.39 55.37
C LEU A 45 22.22 -51.21 54.94
N SER A 46 20.89 -51.34 55.11
CA SER A 46 19.92 -50.27 54.80
C SER A 46 20.17 -49.04 55.69
N TRP A 47 20.62 -47.94 55.07
CA TRP A 47 20.97 -46.69 55.75
C TRP A 47 19.77 -46.06 56.49
N MET A 48 18.56 -46.13 55.92
CA MET A 48 17.32 -45.59 56.52
C MET A 48 16.99 -46.24 57.86
N ARG A 49 17.04 -47.57 57.97
CA ARG A 49 16.76 -48.29 59.22
C ARG A 49 17.76 -47.95 60.33
N LYS A 50 19.01 -47.63 59.97
CA LYS A 50 20.03 -47.25 60.94
C LYS A 50 19.86 -45.82 61.43
N ILE A 51 19.40 -44.91 60.56
CA ILE A 51 19.05 -43.54 60.94
C ILE A 51 17.81 -43.50 61.83
N GLU A 52 16.74 -44.22 61.47
CA GLU A 52 15.57 -44.36 62.34
C GLU A 52 15.95 -44.91 63.71
N ARG A 53 16.79 -45.95 63.73
CA ARG A 53 17.31 -46.52 64.97
C ARG A 53 18.21 -45.56 65.74
N ALA A 54 19.01 -44.74 65.06
CA ALA A 54 19.87 -43.76 65.70
C ALA A 54 19.05 -42.64 66.33
N ILE A 55 18.03 -42.12 65.62
CA ILE A 55 17.01 -41.22 66.18
C ILE A 55 16.27 -41.89 67.34
N ASP A 56 16.06 -43.22 67.28
CA ASP A 56 15.49 -44.00 68.37
C ASP A 56 16.36 -44.13 69.62
N GLU A 57 17.67 -44.18 69.43
CA GLU A 57 18.68 -44.31 70.47
C GLU A 57 19.21 -42.93 70.96
N SER A 58 18.65 -41.82 70.46
CA SER A 58 19.07 -40.45 70.79
C SER A 58 18.06 -39.74 71.70
N ARG A 59 18.54 -38.95 72.66
CA ARG A 59 17.68 -38.13 73.56
C ARG A 59 17.10 -36.90 72.87
N SER A 60 17.86 -36.30 71.96
CA SER A 60 17.47 -35.15 71.18
C SER A 60 17.91 -35.27 69.72
N VAL A 61 17.32 -34.46 68.86
CA VAL A 61 17.65 -34.32 67.44
C VAL A 61 17.89 -32.85 67.18
N ALA A 62 19.11 -32.47 66.80
CA ALA A 62 19.40 -31.12 66.35
C ALA A 62 19.40 -31.07 64.82
N ILE A 63 18.57 -30.19 64.25
CA ILE A 63 18.42 -30.03 62.81
C ILE A 63 19.16 -28.76 62.40
N LEU A 64 20.31 -28.94 61.74
CA LEU A 64 21.18 -27.88 61.30
C LEU A 64 20.71 -27.32 59.95
N LEU A 65 20.39 -26.04 59.92
CA LEU A 65 19.88 -25.31 58.76
C LEU A 65 20.95 -24.31 58.30
N GLY A 66 21.66 -24.64 57.22
CA GLY A 66 22.67 -23.78 56.61
C GLY A 66 22.23 -23.11 55.31
N PRO A 67 23.16 -22.42 54.61
CA PRO A 67 22.87 -21.73 53.35
C PRO A 67 22.26 -22.63 52.27
N ALA A 68 22.53 -23.94 52.31
CA ALA A 68 21.97 -24.90 51.36
C ALA A 68 20.56 -25.41 51.72
N GLY A 69 20.02 -25.04 52.89
CA GLY A 69 18.72 -25.50 53.39
C GLY A 69 18.65 -27.01 53.65
N LEU A 70 17.44 -27.55 53.82
CA LEU A 70 17.22 -28.98 54.03
C LEU A 70 17.26 -29.77 52.72
N GLY A 71 18.15 -30.77 52.62
CA GLY A 71 18.11 -31.76 51.54
C GLY A 71 17.01 -32.81 51.74
N ASN A 72 16.63 -33.53 50.66
CA ASN A 72 15.54 -34.54 50.70
C ASN A 72 15.71 -35.63 51.77
N THR A 73 16.96 -36.01 52.06
CA THR A 73 17.30 -36.99 53.11
C THR A 73 17.03 -36.42 54.50
N GLN A 74 17.39 -35.15 54.70
CA GLN A 74 17.18 -34.39 55.92
C GLN A 74 15.70 -34.05 56.12
N GLN A 75 14.92 -33.92 55.04
CA GLN A 75 13.45 -33.81 55.14
C GLN A 75 12.83 -35.07 55.74
N TYR A 76 13.32 -36.27 55.38
CA TYR A 76 12.88 -37.53 55.97
C TYR A 76 13.27 -37.64 57.45
N GLU A 77 14.51 -37.30 57.80
CA GLU A 77 15.00 -37.27 59.19
C GLU A 77 14.19 -36.30 60.05
N ARG A 78 13.94 -35.09 59.53
CA ARG A 78 13.06 -34.09 60.12
C ARG A 78 11.67 -34.65 60.35
N GLU A 79 11.03 -35.20 59.31
CA GLU A 79 9.66 -35.72 59.38
C GLU A 79 9.56 -36.88 60.38
N TYR A 80 10.52 -37.78 60.38
CA TYR A 80 10.57 -38.90 61.32
C TYR A 80 10.78 -38.42 62.76
N ALA A 81 11.72 -37.51 62.99
CA ALA A 81 12.01 -36.93 64.31
C ALA A 81 10.80 -36.13 64.85
N LEU A 82 10.16 -35.33 64.01
CA LEU A 82 8.96 -34.58 64.37
C LEU A 82 7.79 -35.51 64.69
N LEU A 83 7.49 -36.47 63.81
CA LEU A 83 6.42 -37.44 64.01
C LEU A 83 6.62 -38.24 65.31
N LYS A 84 7.86 -38.62 65.60
CA LYS A 84 8.21 -39.31 66.83
C LYS A 84 8.08 -38.42 68.05
N ALA A 85 8.54 -37.16 67.98
CA ALA A 85 8.34 -36.19 69.06
C ALA A 85 6.86 -35.90 69.36
N THR A 86 5.97 -36.08 68.37
CA THR A 86 4.51 -36.00 68.56
C THR A 86 3.92 -37.26 69.20
N MET A 87 4.45 -38.45 68.88
CA MET A 87 3.92 -39.74 69.37
C MET A 87 4.49 -40.18 70.73
N GLU A 88 5.75 -39.85 71.02
CA GLU A 88 6.45 -40.22 72.25
C GLU A 88 6.85 -38.93 73.02
N ALA A 89 6.24 -38.70 74.19
CA ALA A 89 6.61 -37.60 75.07
C ALA A 89 8.04 -37.82 75.62
N GLY A 90 9.04 -37.27 74.94
CA GLY A 90 10.43 -37.36 75.39
C GLY A 90 11.52 -37.07 74.35
N LEU A 91 11.25 -37.16 73.05
CA LEU A 91 12.24 -36.81 72.01
C LEU A 91 12.20 -35.30 71.71
N ARG A 92 13.30 -34.60 71.99
CA ARG A 92 13.41 -33.16 71.68
C ARG A 92 13.95 -32.94 70.27
N VAL A 93 13.33 -32.04 69.52
CA VAL A 93 13.79 -31.59 68.21
C VAL A 93 14.17 -30.13 68.32
N VAL A 94 15.44 -29.81 68.08
CA VAL A 94 16.04 -28.48 68.24
C VAL A 94 16.47 -27.96 66.86
N PRO A 95 15.77 -26.98 66.27
CA PRO A 95 16.25 -26.30 65.07
C PRO A 95 17.49 -25.45 65.40
N VAL A 96 18.50 -25.47 64.53
CA VAL A 96 19.73 -24.69 64.67
C VAL A 96 19.98 -23.95 63.36
N LEU A 97 19.90 -22.61 63.40
CA LEU A 97 20.16 -21.76 62.24
C LEU A 97 21.66 -21.46 62.18
N LEU A 98 22.33 -21.89 61.11
CA LEU A 98 23.76 -21.69 60.91
C LEU A 98 24.05 -20.36 60.18
N PRO A 99 25.29 -19.82 60.24
CA PRO A 99 25.71 -18.66 59.46
C PRO A 99 25.31 -18.77 57.98
N GLY A 100 24.69 -17.72 57.46
CA GLY A 100 24.23 -17.66 56.06
C GLY A 100 22.93 -18.43 55.75
N CYS A 101 22.24 -18.99 56.74
CA CYS A 101 20.89 -19.55 56.56
C CYS A 101 19.88 -18.46 56.17
N ALA A 102 19.17 -18.66 55.06
CA ALA A 102 18.12 -17.75 54.62
C ALA A 102 16.80 -18.03 55.35
N GLY A 103 16.28 -17.03 56.06
CA GLY A 103 14.93 -17.09 56.66
C GLY A 103 14.82 -17.91 57.95
N LEU A 104 13.56 -18.12 58.38
CA LEU A 104 13.17 -18.87 59.57
C LEU A 104 13.21 -20.40 59.33
N PRO A 105 13.22 -21.24 60.39
CA PRO A 105 13.16 -22.69 60.23
C PRO A 105 11.93 -23.14 59.42
N PRO A 106 12.06 -24.06 58.45
CA PRO A 106 10.94 -24.41 57.58
C PRO A 106 9.90 -25.33 58.26
N GLY A 107 8.62 -25.07 57.99
CA GLY A 107 7.48 -25.89 58.43
C GLY A 107 7.32 -25.96 59.95
N PHE A 108 6.98 -27.13 60.49
CA PHE A 108 6.79 -27.36 61.94
C PHE A 108 7.98 -26.95 62.84
N LEU A 109 9.18 -26.72 62.27
CA LEU A 109 10.34 -26.26 63.01
C LEU A 109 10.21 -24.80 63.45
N GLN A 110 9.43 -23.96 62.75
CA GLN A 110 9.18 -22.57 63.14
C GLN A 110 8.36 -22.42 64.43
N LEU A 111 7.67 -23.49 64.82
CA LEU A 111 6.84 -23.52 66.04
C LEU A 111 7.61 -24.02 67.27
N ARG A 112 8.92 -24.20 67.17
CA ARG A 112 9.79 -24.67 68.26
C ARG A 112 10.84 -23.61 68.57
N MET A 113 11.32 -23.57 69.80
CA MET A 113 12.48 -22.74 70.14
C MET A 113 13.71 -23.20 69.36
N TRP A 114 14.45 -22.27 68.79
CA TRP A 114 15.66 -22.54 68.01
C TRP A 114 16.90 -21.88 68.64
N VAL A 115 18.06 -22.31 68.16
CA VAL A 115 19.35 -21.69 68.44
C VAL A 115 19.83 -20.98 67.18
N ASP A 116 20.21 -19.71 67.28
CA ASP A 116 20.48 -18.86 66.12
C ASP A 116 21.94 -18.39 66.03
N PHE A 117 22.69 -18.99 65.12
CA PHE A 117 24.07 -18.59 64.83
C PHE A 117 24.17 -17.59 63.66
N ARG A 118 23.07 -17.11 63.08
CA ARG A 118 23.10 -16.20 61.90
C ARG A 118 23.73 -14.84 62.20
N ALA A 119 23.76 -14.42 63.46
CA ALA A 119 24.39 -13.17 63.89
C ALA A 119 25.92 -13.19 63.79
N TYR A 120 26.55 -14.35 63.59
CA TYR A 120 28.00 -14.53 63.58
C TYR A 120 28.51 -14.88 62.18
N GLU A 121 29.68 -14.35 61.79
CA GLU A 121 30.31 -14.71 60.52
C GLU A 121 30.89 -16.14 60.56
N THR A 122 31.38 -16.56 61.73
CA THR A 122 31.92 -17.90 61.95
C THR A 122 31.29 -18.57 63.17
N LEU A 123 31.14 -19.89 63.13
CA LEU A 123 30.60 -20.65 64.27
C LEU A 123 31.48 -20.53 65.53
N GLN A 124 32.78 -20.26 65.40
CA GLN A 124 33.67 -20.14 66.56
C GLN A 124 33.38 -18.91 67.44
N GLU A 125 32.73 -17.88 66.91
CA GLU A 125 32.39 -16.66 67.64
C GLU A 125 31.14 -16.81 68.53
N GLY A 126 30.27 -17.78 68.24
CA GLY A 126 28.99 -17.99 68.91
C GLY A 126 29.04 -18.85 70.17
N ALA A 127 29.93 -18.54 71.13
CA ALA A 127 30.09 -19.35 72.35
C ALA A 127 28.79 -19.47 73.19
N ASP A 128 28.02 -18.39 73.28
CA ASP A 128 26.74 -18.36 74.02
C ASP A 128 25.67 -19.22 73.35
N GLU A 129 25.60 -19.23 72.02
CA GLU A 129 24.67 -20.06 71.25
C GLU A 129 25.01 -21.55 71.39
N PHE A 130 26.31 -21.90 71.50
CA PHE A 130 26.70 -23.28 71.82
C PHE A 130 26.24 -23.70 73.23
N LEU A 131 26.29 -22.80 74.22
CA LEU A 131 25.76 -23.08 75.56
C LEU A 131 24.24 -23.31 75.52
N LYS A 132 23.50 -22.47 74.77
CA LYS A 132 22.05 -22.65 74.54
C LYS A 132 21.74 -23.98 73.86
N LEU A 133 22.52 -24.36 72.84
CA LEU A 133 22.36 -25.64 72.15
C LEU A 133 22.61 -26.84 73.07
N ILE A 134 23.66 -26.80 73.89
CA ILE A 134 23.98 -27.87 74.85
C ILE A 134 22.87 -27.98 75.91
N ASP A 135 22.35 -26.85 76.40
CA ASP A 135 21.25 -26.83 77.36
C ASP A 135 19.96 -27.40 76.76
N ALA A 136 19.61 -26.99 75.53
CA ALA A 136 18.46 -27.51 74.78
C ALA A 136 18.54 -29.03 74.51
N ILE A 137 19.75 -29.53 74.18
CA ILE A 137 20.03 -30.96 74.02
C ILE A 137 19.81 -31.71 75.35
N ARG A 138 20.23 -31.12 76.48
CA ARG A 138 20.21 -31.80 77.79
C ARG A 138 18.89 -31.73 78.52
N GLY A 139 18.07 -30.71 78.33
CA GLY A 139 17.08 -30.49 79.37
C GLY A 139 16.30 -29.20 79.31
N GLY A 140 17.02 -28.12 79.07
CA GLY A 140 16.58 -26.80 79.47
C GLY A 140 15.67 -26.13 78.47
N GLU A 141 15.14 -24.99 78.90
CA GLU A 141 14.24 -24.12 78.13
C GLU A 141 15.00 -23.04 77.36
N SER A 142 16.33 -23.17 77.21
CA SER A 142 17.15 -22.21 76.47
C SER A 142 16.86 -22.24 74.97
N GLY A 143 16.59 -21.07 74.38
CA GLY A 143 16.34 -20.84 72.97
C GLY A 143 15.57 -19.55 72.73
N GLU A 144 15.52 -19.06 71.50
CA GLU A 144 14.66 -17.92 71.15
C GLU A 144 13.20 -18.39 71.02
N GLN A 145 12.25 -17.61 71.53
CA GLN A 145 10.82 -17.86 71.28
C GLN A 145 10.46 -17.46 69.84
N PRO A 146 9.47 -18.12 69.21
CA PRO A 146 8.92 -17.65 67.95
C PRO A 146 8.15 -16.35 68.17
N GLU A 147 8.85 -15.22 68.24
CA GLU A 147 8.22 -13.93 68.02
C GLU A 147 7.86 -13.85 66.53
N ASP A 148 6.59 -13.52 66.25
CA ASP A 148 6.11 -13.06 64.95
C ASP A 148 5.88 -14.09 63.81
N VAL A 149 5.47 -15.33 64.12
CA VAL A 149 4.91 -16.22 63.07
C VAL A 149 3.49 -15.77 62.71
N CYS A 150 3.31 -15.24 61.49
CA CYS A 150 1.98 -14.93 60.96
C CYS A 150 1.30 -16.19 60.41
N PRO A 151 0.14 -16.62 60.94
CA PRO A 151 -0.55 -17.82 60.44
C PRO A 151 -1.33 -17.58 59.15
N TYR A 152 -1.35 -16.35 58.61
CA TYR A 152 -2.13 -15.97 57.44
C TYR A 152 -1.20 -15.55 56.29
N LEU A 153 -1.28 -16.27 55.17
CA LEU A 153 -0.30 -16.15 54.09
C LEU A 153 -0.62 -15.01 53.10
N GLY A 154 -1.83 -14.44 53.15
CA GLY A 154 -2.27 -13.41 52.18
C GLY A 154 -2.63 -14.03 50.83
N LEU A 155 -2.04 -13.53 49.73
CA LEU A 155 -2.25 -14.07 48.37
C LEU A 155 -1.36 -15.29 48.04
N GLU A 156 -0.59 -15.78 49.02
CA GLU A 156 0.21 -16.99 48.86
C GLU A 156 -0.64 -18.26 48.98
N THR A 157 -0.15 -19.33 48.35
CA THR A 157 -0.78 -20.65 48.40
C THR A 157 -0.21 -21.41 49.59
N PHE A 158 -1.08 -22.02 50.40
CA PHE A 158 -0.63 -22.90 51.48
C PHE A 158 0.08 -24.12 50.89
N ARG A 159 1.32 -24.32 51.32
CA ARG A 159 2.18 -25.45 50.94
C ARG A 159 2.14 -26.53 52.00
N GLU A 160 2.84 -27.63 51.74
CA GLU A 160 2.93 -28.76 52.66
C GLU A 160 3.42 -28.36 54.06
N GLU A 161 4.33 -27.38 54.13
CA GLU A 161 4.91 -26.85 55.36
C GLU A 161 3.92 -26.03 56.21
N ASP A 162 2.81 -25.59 55.63
CA ASP A 162 1.79 -24.76 56.27
C ASP A 162 0.60 -25.55 56.80
N GLU A 163 0.68 -26.90 56.84
CA GLU A 163 -0.44 -27.80 57.20
C GLU A 163 -1.19 -27.37 58.47
N ASN A 164 -0.47 -26.94 59.50
CA ASN A 164 -1.03 -26.51 60.79
C ASN A 164 -1.98 -25.32 60.63
N PHE A 165 -1.60 -24.36 59.78
CA PHE A 165 -2.41 -23.17 59.54
C PHE A 165 -3.52 -23.42 58.51
N PHE A 166 -3.57 -24.59 57.86
CA PHE A 166 -4.61 -24.94 56.89
C PHE A 166 -5.82 -25.65 57.55
N CYS A 167 -6.76 -24.85 58.06
CA CYS A 167 -7.94 -25.32 58.78
C CYS A 167 -9.25 -25.22 57.97
N GLY A 168 -10.31 -25.93 58.41
CA GLY A 168 -11.67 -25.78 57.89
C GLY A 168 -12.06 -26.60 56.65
N ARG A 169 -11.14 -27.39 56.06
CA ARG A 169 -11.34 -28.20 54.85
C ARG A 169 -11.24 -29.72 55.05
N ASN A 170 -11.39 -30.19 56.30
CA ASN A 170 -11.22 -31.60 56.66
C ASN A 170 -12.18 -32.55 55.94
N GLY A 171 -13.39 -32.10 55.59
CA GLY A 171 -14.37 -32.90 54.86
C GLY A 171 -13.90 -33.21 53.44
N GLU A 172 -13.52 -32.17 52.70
CA GLU A 172 -13.10 -32.23 51.31
C GLU A 172 -11.75 -32.92 51.15
N ILE A 173 -10.82 -32.75 52.10
CA ILE A 173 -9.57 -33.54 52.15
C ILE A 173 -9.89 -35.03 52.27
N ARG A 174 -10.84 -35.43 53.13
CA ARG A 174 -11.24 -36.84 53.29
C ARG A 174 -11.91 -37.39 52.03
N GLU A 175 -12.75 -36.60 51.38
CA GLU A 175 -13.39 -37.00 50.12
C GLU A 175 -12.35 -37.23 49.02
N LEU A 176 -11.39 -36.31 48.86
CA LEU A 176 -10.29 -36.45 47.90
C LEU A 176 -9.41 -37.67 48.22
N GLU A 177 -9.11 -37.91 49.50
CA GLU A 177 -8.37 -39.09 49.95
C GLU A 177 -9.13 -40.40 49.63
N GLN A 178 -10.44 -40.44 49.83
CA GLN A 178 -11.28 -41.60 49.52
C GLN A 178 -11.34 -41.87 48.01
N LYS A 179 -11.47 -40.83 47.18
CA LYS A 179 -11.43 -40.98 45.73
C LYS A 179 -10.08 -41.53 45.26
N LEU A 180 -8.97 -41.06 45.82
CA LEU A 180 -7.63 -41.56 45.49
C LEU A 180 -7.36 -43.00 45.93
N LYS A 181 -8.17 -43.58 46.82
CA LYS A 181 -8.11 -45.02 47.15
C LYS A 181 -8.72 -45.88 46.04
N VAL A 182 -9.71 -45.35 45.31
CA VAL A 182 -10.43 -46.08 44.26
C VAL A 182 -9.84 -45.80 42.88
N TYR A 183 -9.42 -44.55 42.63
CA TYR A 183 -8.97 -44.08 41.33
C TYR A 183 -7.53 -43.57 41.39
N ASN A 184 -6.81 -43.73 40.27
CA ASN A 184 -5.44 -43.25 40.11
C ASN A 184 -5.37 -41.89 39.41
N PHE A 185 -6.50 -41.38 38.91
CA PHE A 185 -6.63 -40.07 38.30
C PHE A 185 -7.87 -39.40 38.91
N VAL A 186 -7.73 -38.22 39.50
CA VAL A 186 -8.85 -37.51 40.15
C VAL A 186 -8.80 -36.02 39.78
N SER A 187 -9.95 -35.45 39.42
CA SER A 187 -10.07 -34.01 39.15
C SER A 187 -10.74 -33.27 40.30
N LEU A 188 -10.08 -32.24 40.81
CA LEU A 188 -10.61 -31.31 41.81
C LEU A 188 -11.15 -30.06 41.11
N VAL A 189 -12.48 -29.93 41.06
CA VAL A 189 -13.16 -28.87 40.30
C VAL A 189 -13.79 -27.86 41.24
N GLY A 190 -13.57 -26.57 41.02
CA GLY A 190 -14.24 -25.53 41.81
C GLY A 190 -13.94 -24.10 41.34
N PRO A 191 -14.65 -23.09 41.86
CA PRO A 191 -14.47 -21.68 41.48
C PRO A 191 -13.03 -21.18 41.64
N SER A 192 -12.70 -20.05 41.02
CA SER A 192 -11.43 -19.36 41.28
C SER A 192 -11.30 -19.02 42.78
N GLY A 193 -10.08 -19.01 43.32
CA GLY A 193 -9.85 -18.63 44.73
C GLY A 193 -10.42 -19.59 45.79
N SER A 194 -11.04 -20.72 45.42
CA SER A 194 -11.66 -21.66 46.37
C SER A 194 -10.67 -22.47 47.23
N GLY A 195 -9.37 -22.36 46.94
CA GLY A 195 -8.29 -23.04 47.67
C GLY A 195 -7.89 -24.41 47.10
N LYS A 196 -8.14 -24.69 45.81
CA LYS A 196 -7.84 -25.98 45.17
C LYS A 196 -6.38 -26.43 45.36
N SER A 197 -5.43 -25.56 45.02
CA SER A 197 -4.00 -25.85 45.15
C SER A 197 -3.58 -26.05 46.61
N SER A 198 -4.06 -25.17 47.50
CA SER A 198 -3.87 -25.29 48.96
C SER A 198 -4.43 -26.60 49.53
N LEU A 199 -5.61 -27.04 49.08
CA LEU A 199 -6.24 -28.28 49.55
C LEU A 199 -5.40 -29.52 49.19
N VAL A 200 -4.75 -29.52 48.02
CA VAL A 200 -3.83 -30.58 47.63
C VAL A 200 -2.53 -30.49 48.40
N GLN A 201 -1.88 -29.32 48.39
CA GLN A 201 -0.52 -29.16 48.93
C GLN A 201 -0.46 -29.17 50.45
N ALA A 202 -1.33 -28.42 51.13
CA ALA A 202 -1.34 -28.32 52.59
C ALA A 202 -2.32 -29.31 53.26
N GLY A 203 -3.31 -29.82 52.51
CA GLY A 203 -4.30 -30.76 53.03
C GLY A 203 -3.99 -32.23 52.72
N LEU A 204 -3.98 -32.59 51.44
CA LEU A 204 -3.85 -33.97 50.99
C LEU A 204 -2.42 -34.51 51.18
N VAL A 205 -1.41 -33.78 50.72
CA VAL A 205 -0.01 -34.26 50.70
C VAL A 205 0.49 -34.66 52.10
N PRO A 206 0.38 -33.83 53.15
CA PRO A 206 0.82 -34.22 54.48
C PRO A 206 0.08 -35.44 55.01
N ARG A 207 -1.23 -35.54 54.71
CA ARG A 207 -2.08 -36.66 55.11
C ARG A 207 -1.64 -37.97 54.46
N LEU A 208 -1.23 -37.94 53.19
CA LEU A 208 -0.67 -39.09 52.49
C LEU A 208 0.68 -39.52 53.09
N ARG A 209 1.55 -38.56 53.47
CA ARG A 209 2.84 -38.87 54.12
C ARG A 209 2.65 -39.51 55.50
N ARG A 210 1.68 -39.05 56.29
CA ARG A 210 1.36 -39.59 57.64
C ARG A 210 0.87 -41.03 57.63
N GLN A 211 0.34 -41.55 56.51
CA GLN A 211 -0.22 -42.90 56.43
C GLN A 211 0.82 -44.03 56.48
N LYS A 212 2.13 -43.73 56.54
CA LYS A 212 3.24 -44.71 56.56
C LYS A 212 3.06 -45.85 55.55
N PRO A 213 2.84 -45.56 54.26
CA PRO A 213 2.76 -46.59 53.24
C PRO A 213 4.03 -47.45 53.18
N ARG A 214 3.91 -48.67 52.64
CA ARG A 214 5.06 -49.58 52.38
C ARG A 214 6.18 -48.93 51.54
N LYS A 215 5.86 -47.87 50.78
CA LYS A 215 6.75 -47.08 49.93
C LYS A 215 6.47 -45.59 50.17
N PRO A 216 7.49 -44.74 50.38
CA PRO A 216 7.28 -43.32 50.64
C PRO A 216 6.64 -42.60 49.45
N TRP A 217 5.93 -41.50 49.73
CA TRP A 217 5.33 -40.63 48.71
C TRP A 217 6.37 -39.66 48.13
N ARG A 218 6.43 -39.60 46.80
CA ARG A 218 7.11 -38.56 46.01
C ARG A 218 6.03 -37.67 45.41
N VAL A 219 6.11 -36.36 45.65
CA VAL A 219 5.13 -35.39 45.13
C VAL A 219 5.79 -34.54 44.05
N ILE A 220 5.14 -34.45 42.89
CA ILE A 220 5.55 -33.62 41.76
C ILE A 220 4.40 -32.66 41.50
N THR A 221 4.65 -31.36 41.67
CA THR A 221 3.65 -30.31 41.41
C THR A 221 4.11 -29.51 40.21
N LEU A 222 3.24 -29.31 39.22
CA LEU A 222 3.52 -28.43 38.08
C LEU A 222 2.28 -27.67 37.63
N LYS A 223 2.53 -26.49 37.04
CA LYS A 223 1.56 -25.80 36.18
C LYS A 223 1.85 -26.15 34.73
N PRO A 224 0.85 -26.53 33.93
CA PRO A 224 1.10 -27.07 32.59
C PRO A 224 1.72 -26.06 31.64
N GLY A 225 1.24 -24.81 31.59
CA GLY A 225 1.76 -23.82 30.64
C GLY A 225 1.56 -24.22 29.17
N PRO A 226 2.23 -23.54 28.22
CA PRO A 226 2.05 -23.78 26.78
C PRO A 226 2.76 -25.06 26.27
N TYR A 227 3.80 -25.53 26.98
CA TYR A 227 4.57 -26.74 26.65
C TYR A 227 4.55 -27.72 27.83
N PRO A 228 3.39 -28.35 28.10
CA PRO A 228 3.14 -29.08 29.34
C PRO A 228 4.00 -30.33 29.49
N PHE A 229 4.37 -30.99 28.39
CA PHE A 229 5.20 -32.18 28.47
C PHE A 229 6.64 -31.82 28.83
N GLN A 230 7.18 -30.75 28.25
CA GLN A 230 8.52 -30.25 28.59
C GLN A 230 8.61 -29.80 30.05
N ASN A 231 7.59 -29.08 30.55
CA ASN A 231 7.52 -28.66 31.94
C ASN A 231 7.51 -29.87 32.90
N LEU A 232 6.77 -30.93 32.55
CA LEU A 232 6.76 -32.17 33.30
C LEU A 232 8.14 -32.85 33.31
N VAL A 233 8.82 -32.93 32.16
CA VAL A 233 10.16 -33.52 32.05
C VAL A 233 11.19 -32.73 32.87
N ALA A 234 11.11 -31.39 32.88
CA ALA A 234 11.97 -30.55 33.69
C ALA A 234 11.80 -30.83 35.19
N GLU A 235 10.56 -30.89 35.67
CA GLU A 235 10.26 -31.20 37.09
C GLU A 235 10.65 -32.63 37.47
N LEU A 236 10.46 -33.59 36.57
CA LEU A 236 10.91 -34.97 36.76
C LEU A 236 12.44 -35.07 36.86
N ASN A 237 13.17 -34.32 36.05
CA ASN A 237 14.64 -34.31 36.08
C ASN A 237 15.17 -33.69 37.38
N LEU A 238 14.60 -32.56 37.82
CA LEU A 238 14.94 -31.94 39.10
C LEU A 238 14.67 -32.89 40.28
N SER A 239 13.52 -33.58 40.24
CA SER A 239 13.12 -34.56 41.24
C SER A 239 14.05 -35.80 41.26
N ASN A 240 14.46 -36.31 40.10
CA ASN A 240 15.33 -37.50 40.00
C ASN A 240 16.78 -37.23 40.40
N VAL A 241 17.32 -36.04 40.08
CA VAL A 241 18.65 -35.60 40.51
C VAL A 241 18.71 -35.44 42.03
N ALA A 242 17.60 -35.03 42.65
CA ALA A 242 17.50 -34.88 44.10
C ALA A 242 17.39 -36.23 44.85
N LEU A 243 16.98 -37.31 44.18
CA LEU A 243 16.78 -38.65 44.77
C LEU A 243 17.95 -39.63 44.51
N ASN A 244 18.67 -39.52 43.39
CA ASN A 244 19.78 -40.40 43.04
C ASN A 244 21.16 -39.71 43.22
N LYS A 245 21.72 -39.73 44.44
CA LYS A 245 23.15 -39.41 44.66
C LYS A 245 24.02 -40.65 44.51
N GLY A 246 24.08 -41.12 43.27
CA GLY A 246 25.07 -42.06 42.75
C GLY A 246 25.18 -41.78 41.26
N SER A 247 26.11 -40.91 40.90
CA SER A 247 26.31 -40.45 39.53
C SER A 247 26.68 -41.62 38.61
N ASN A 248 25.68 -42.18 37.92
CA ASN A 248 25.90 -42.99 36.74
C ASN A 248 25.71 -42.10 35.50
N PRO A 249 26.75 -41.84 34.69
CA PRO A 249 26.64 -40.95 33.51
C PRO A 249 25.55 -41.38 32.49
N ALA A 250 25.07 -42.63 32.55
CA ALA A 250 23.95 -43.12 31.73
C ALA A 250 22.59 -42.46 32.04
N SER A 251 22.33 -42.02 33.27
CA SER A 251 21.05 -41.36 33.63
C SER A 251 20.98 -39.89 33.19
N GLN A 252 22.13 -39.20 33.13
CA GLN A 252 22.23 -37.86 32.51
C GLN A 252 22.07 -37.91 30.99
N GLN A 253 22.61 -38.96 30.34
CA GLN A 253 22.49 -39.16 28.89
C GLN A 253 21.07 -39.55 28.44
N SER A 254 20.29 -40.15 29.34
CA SER A 254 18.86 -40.47 29.11
C SER A 254 17.98 -39.23 29.26
N ALA A 255 18.30 -38.31 30.18
CA ALA A 255 17.58 -37.04 30.37
C ALA A 255 17.76 -36.07 29.20
N SER A 256 18.97 -35.99 28.61
CA SER A 256 19.21 -35.20 27.39
C SER A 256 18.52 -35.77 26.14
N LYS A 257 18.20 -37.07 26.14
CA LYS A 257 17.42 -37.74 25.09
C LYS A 257 15.91 -37.50 25.19
N LEU A 258 15.37 -37.20 26.38
CA LEU A 258 13.95 -36.81 26.53
C LEU A 258 13.68 -35.38 26.05
N ALA A 259 14.64 -34.47 26.23
CA ALA A 259 14.48 -33.05 25.89
C ALA A 259 14.66 -32.71 24.39
N SER A 260 15.16 -33.65 23.57
CA SER A 260 15.54 -33.41 22.17
C SER A 260 14.57 -34.00 21.12
N VAL A 261 13.43 -34.57 21.52
CA VAL A 261 12.57 -35.35 20.61
C VAL A 261 11.30 -34.60 20.25
N GLY A 262 11.45 -33.63 19.34
CA GLY A 262 10.31 -32.95 18.71
C GLY A 262 9.74 -33.65 17.47
N ASN A 263 10.13 -34.90 17.15
CA ASN A 263 9.81 -35.51 15.85
C ASN A 263 9.76 -37.06 15.76
N VAL A 264 9.61 -37.81 16.86
CA VAL A 264 9.57 -39.29 16.80
C VAL A 264 8.44 -39.84 17.68
N ASP A 265 7.73 -40.87 17.20
CA ASP A 265 6.76 -41.68 17.95
C ASP A 265 7.20 -41.87 19.41
N TYR A 266 6.55 -41.11 20.31
CA TYR A 266 6.91 -41.07 21.72
C TYR A 266 6.25 -42.25 22.45
N ASP A 267 7.04 -43.24 22.85
CA ASP A 267 6.55 -44.37 23.65
C ASP A 267 6.33 -43.92 25.12
N THR A 268 5.11 -43.47 25.41
CA THR A 268 4.67 -43.06 26.75
C THR A 268 4.85 -44.17 27.79
N ALA A 269 4.74 -45.45 27.42
CA ALA A 269 4.95 -46.56 28.34
C ALA A 269 6.41 -46.66 28.78
N LYS A 270 7.36 -46.42 27.86
CA LYS A 270 8.78 -46.35 28.18
C LYS A 270 9.11 -45.16 29.10
N ALA A 271 8.52 -44.00 28.86
CA ALA A 271 8.72 -42.83 29.73
C ALA A 271 8.15 -43.06 31.15
N VAL A 272 6.99 -43.71 31.27
CA VAL A 272 6.42 -44.12 32.57
C VAL A 272 7.31 -45.16 33.27
N SER A 273 7.89 -46.10 32.53
CA SER A 273 8.83 -47.08 33.10
C SER A 273 10.09 -46.40 33.68
N MET A 274 10.58 -45.34 33.04
CA MET A 274 11.68 -44.51 33.54
C MET A 274 11.27 -43.69 34.78
N LEU A 275 10.05 -43.16 34.81
CA LEU A 275 9.49 -42.43 35.97
C LEU A 275 9.40 -43.32 37.21
N LEU A 276 9.02 -44.59 37.03
CA LEU A 276 8.88 -45.56 38.13
C LEU A 276 10.22 -46.15 38.59
N GLY A 277 11.28 -46.05 37.78
CA GLY A 277 12.58 -46.69 38.04
C GLY A 277 12.57 -48.18 37.68
N GLU A 278 13.70 -48.66 37.13
CA GLU A 278 13.87 -50.04 36.67
C GLU A 278 13.95 -51.04 37.85
N ASP A 279 14.45 -50.61 39.02
CA ASP A 279 14.63 -51.46 40.20
C ASP A 279 13.43 -51.47 41.14
N SER A 280 13.01 -52.67 41.55
CA SER A 280 11.82 -52.85 42.42
C SER A 280 12.01 -52.33 43.85
N SER A 281 13.26 -52.17 44.31
CA SER A 281 13.65 -51.74 45.66
C SER A 281 13.63 -50.21 45.87
N THR A 282 13.60 -49.41 44.79
CA THR A 282 13.65 -47.94 44.82
C THR A 282 12.35 -47.26 44.38
N ARG A 283 11.29 -48.03 44.15
CA ARG A 283 9.98 -47.52 43.72
C ARG A 283 9.27 -46.72 44.83
N PHE A 284 8.96 -45.45 44.55
CA PHE A 284 8.14 -44.56 45.38
C PHE A 284 6.66 -44.62 44.96
N ASN A 285 5.74 -44.33 45.88
CA ASN A 285 4.39 -43.91 45.49
C ASN A 285 4.50 -42.48 44.95
N THR A 286 4.09 -42.21 43.72
CA THR A 286 4.23 -40.88 43.11
C THR A 286 2.86 -40.20 43.02
N LEU A 287 2.73 -39.01 43.59
CA LEU A 287 1.60 -38.10 43.35
C LEU A 287 2.04 -37.04 42.34
N ILE A 288 1.36 -36.98 41.20
CA ILE A 288 1.51 -35.91 40.21
C ILE A 288 0.34 -34.95 40.39
N HIS A 289 0.63 -33.73 40.84
CA HIS A 289 -0.32 -32.65 40.99
C HIS A 289 -0.19 -31.66 39.83
N ILE A 290 -1.21 -31.58 38.99
CA ILE A 290 -1.29 -30.59 37.91
C ILE A 290 -2.20 -29.45 38.38
N ASP A 291 -1.60 -28.30 38.66
CA ASP A 291 -2.34 -27.12 39.11
C ASP A 291 -2.74 -26.26 37.91
N ALA A 292 -3.95 -25.66 37.95
CA ALA A 292 -4.51 -24.83 36.89
C ALA A 292 -4.57 -25.53 35.52
N TRP A 293 -5.28 -26.67 35.46
CA TRP A 293 -5.44 -27.45 34.23
C TRP A 293 -5.95 -26.65 33.04
N GLU A 294 -6.78 -25.63 33.29
CA GLU A 294 -7.29 -24.74 32.26
C GLU A 294 -6.19 -24.05 31.43
N GLU A 295 -4.97 -23.90 31.97
CA GLU A 295 -3.82 -23.35 31.22
C GLU A 295 -3.48 -24.16 29.96
N LEU A 296 -3.81 -25.47 29.91
CA LEU A 296 -3.61 -26.29 28.71
C LEU A 296 -4.37 -25.76 27.49
N TYR A 297 -5.50 -25.07 27.70
CA TYR A 297 -6.41 -24.61 26.65
C TYR A 297 -6.65 -23.10 26.68
N GLY A 298 -6.31 -22.42 27.78
CA GLY A 298 -6.58 -21.01 28.03
C GLY A 298 -5.43 -20.06 27.71
N ILE A 299 -4.25 -20.56 27.37
CA ILE A 299 -3.12 -19.71 26.97
C ILE A 299 -3.25 -19.39 25.48
N GLN A 300 -3.94 -18.30 25.16
CA GLN A 300 -3.66 -17.55 23.94
C GLN A 300 -2.31 -16.85 24.11
N VAL A 301 -1.25 -17.40 23.53
CA VAL A 301 -0.04 -16.61 23.27
C VAL A 301 -0.31 -15.85 21.98
N TYR A 302 -0.56 -14.55 22.11
CA TYR A 302 -0.71 -13.64 20.98
C TYR A 302 0.57 -13.66 20.14
N GLY A 303 0.46 -13.88 18.82
CA GLY A 303 1.58 -13.78 17.87
C GLY A 303 2.32 -15.08 17.48
N GLU A 304 1.66 -16.25 17.43
CA GLU A 304 2.32 -17.51 17.04
C GLU A 304 1.72 -18.24 15.81
N SER A 305 2.61 -18.89 15.04
CA SER A 305 2.31 -19.62 13.80
C SER A 305 1.44 -20.88 14.00
N ALA A 306 0.68 -21.28 12.97
CA ALA A 306 -0.06 -22.55 12.94
C ALA A 306 0.83 -23.79 13.16
N ALA A 307 2.13 -23.70 12.85
CA ALA A 307 3.10 -24.74 13.19
C ALA A 307 3.26 -24.89 14.72
N ASN A 308 3.28 -23.78 15.46
CA ASN A 308 3.37 -23.80 16.93
C ASN A 308 2.08 -24.28 17.57
N GLU A 309 0.90 -23.97 17.00
CA GLU A 309 -0.36 -24.53 17.50
C GLU A 309 -0.40 -26.06 17.32
N LYS A 310 0.07 -26.56 16.18
CA LYS A 310 0.18 -28.01 15.95
C LYS A 310 1.20 -28.67 16.89
N ILE A 311 2.33 -27.99 17.18
CA ILE A 311 3.31 -28.44 18.17
C ILE A 311 2.69 -28.47 19.57
N ARG A 312 1.95 -27.44 19.97
CA ARG A 312 1.26 -27.37 21.27
C ARG A 312 0.16 -28.40 21.40
N GLU A 313 -0.62 -28.62 20.35
CA GLU A 313 -1.63 -29.67 20.32
C GLU A 313 -0.99 -31.05 20.45
N THR A 314 0.16 -31.26 19.80
CA THR A 314 0.97 -32.48 19.94
C THR A 314 1.54 -32.62 21.36
N GLU A 315 2.16 -31.58 21.92
CA GLU A 315 2.67 -31.52 23.31
C GLU A 315 1.56 -31.80 24.33
N ARG A 316 0.39 -31.18 24.15
CA ARG A 316 -0.80 -31.38 24.99
C ARG A 316 -1.28 -32.82 24.92
N SER A 317 -1.37 -33.39 23.71
CA SER A 317 -1.77 -34.79 23.53
C SER A 317 -0.78 -35.75 24.20
N ILE A 318 0.53 -35.57 23.97
CA ILE A 318 1.59 -36.39 24.58
C ILE A 318 1.52 -36.29 26.11
N PHE A 319 1.35 -35.08 26.64
CA PHE A 319 1.24 -34.85 28.08
C PHE A 319 0.02 -35.56 28.69
N ILE A 320 -1.15 -35.42 28.07
CA ILE A 320 -2.38 -36.09 28.55
C ILE A 320 -2.23 -37.62 28.47
N ASP A 321 -1.73 -38.14 27.35
CA ASP A 321 -1.53 -39.58 27.17
C ASP A 321 -0.48 -40.14 28.14
N PHE A 322 0.58 -39.38 28.45
CA PHE A 322 1.54 -39.74 29.49
C PHE A 322 0.87 -39.86 30.85
N LEU A 323 0.08 -38.87 31.29
CA LEU A 323 -0.59 -38.90 32.59
C LEU A 323 -1.59 -40.05 32.70
N LEU A 324 -2.37 -40.29 31.63
CA LEU A 324 -3.29 -41.41 31.55
C LEU A 324 -2.57 -42.75 31.64
N THR A 325 -1.46 -42.90 30.91
CA THR A 325 -0.64 -44.13 30.94
C THR A 325 0.00 -44.32 32.32
N ALA A 326 0.52 -43.27 32.93
CA ALA A 326 1.11 -43.32 34.27
C ALA A 326 0.07 -43.77 35.32
N SER A 327 -1.16 -43.24 35.23
CA SER A 327 -2.26 -43.58 36.13
C SER A 327 -2.77 -45.02 36.01
N GLN A 328 -2.37 -45.78 34.99
CA GLN A 328 -2.68 -47.22 34.92
C GLN A 328 -1.90 -48.04 35.96
N THR A 329 -0.87 -47.47 36.57
CA THR A 329 -0.08 -48.12 37.61
C THR A 329 -0.59 -47.73 39.01
N ASP A 330 -0.68 -48.69 39.93
CA ASP A 330 -1.10 -48.40 41.31
C ASP A 330 -0.10 -47.54 42.11
N LEU A 331 1.10 -47.35 41.56
CA LEU A 331 2.18 -46.54 42.15
C LEU A 331 2.07 -45.06 41.79
N VAL A 332 1.26 -44.66 40.80
CA VAL A 332 1.10 -43.27 40.39
C VAL A 332 -0.34 -42.82 40.61
N LYS A 333 -0.48 -41.73 41.36
CA LYS A 333 -1.73 -41.00 41.51
C LYS A 333 -1.59 -39.65 40.82
N VAL A 334 -2.61 -39.24 40.08
CA VAL A 334 -2.69 -37.95 39.39
C VAL A 334 -3.84 -37.16 39.96
N VAL A 335 -3.57 -35.93 40.43
CA VAL A 335 -4.59 -34.98 40.86
C VAL A 335 -4.50 -33.75 39.96
N VAL A 336 -5.59 -33.38 39.32
CA VAL A 336 -5.67 -32.17 38.49
C VAL A 336 -6.61 -31.17 39.12
N THR A 337 -6.21 -29.90 39.24
CA THR A 337 -7.11 -28.84 39.71
C THR A 337 -7.68 -28.11 38.51
N VAL A 338 -9.00 -27.87 38.50
CA VAL A 338 -9.66 -27.19 37.39
C VAL A 338 -10.65 -26.16 37.89
N ARG A 339 -10.74 -25.04 37.19
CA ARG A 339 -11.83 -24.08 37.43
C ARG A 339 -13.17 -24.58 36.88
N ALA A 340 -14.24 -24.26 37.59
CA ALA A 340 -15.59 -24.68 37.22
C ALA A 340 -16.05 -24.10 35.85
N ASP A 341 -15.66 -22.87 35.51
CA ASP A 341 -15.94 -22.23 34.21
C ASP A 341 -15.14 -22.84 33.05
N ALA A 342 -13.95 -23.36 33.33
CA ALA A 342 -13.12 -24.09 32.38
C ALA A 342 -13.50 -25.58 32.26
N TYR A 343 -14.54 -26.06 32.94
CA TYR A 343 -14.94 -27.47 32.85
C TYR A 343 -15.37 -27.87 31.43
N ALA A 344 -15.89 -26.96 30.62
CA ALA A 344 -16.25 -27.26 29.23
C ALA A 344 -15.02 -27.57 28.34
N THR A 345 -13.84 -26.99 28.63
CA THR A 345 -12.62 -27.29 27.87
C THR A 345 -12.07 -28.67 28.23
N LEU A 346 -12.30 -29.16 29.44
CA LEU A 346 -11.99 -30.53 29.86
C LEU A 346 -12.70 -31.58 28.98
N LEU A 347 -13.96 -31.37 28.64
CA LEU A 347 -14.75 -32.33 27.86
C LEU A 347 -14.31 -32.48 26.39
N ARG A 348 -13.39 -31.63 25.91
CA ARG A 348 -12.90 -31.66 24.53
C ARG A 348 -11.98 -32.86 24.24
N HIS A 349 -11.32 -33.43 25.25
CA HIS A 349 -10.43 -34.57 25.03
C HIS A 349 -11.18 -35.91 25.12
N PRO A 350 -11.21 -36.75 24.06
CA PRO A 350 -12.07 -37.93 23.96
C PRO A 350 -11.88 -38.99 25.06
N ARG A 351 -10.65 -39.14 25.59
CA ARG A 351 -10.35 -40.13 26.63
C ARG A 351 -10.68 -39.64 28.04
N LEU A 352 -10.58 -38.33 28.27
CA LEU A 352 -10.78 -37.74 29.59
C LEU A 352 -12.27 -37.51 29.89
N SER A 353 -13.06 -37.18 28.86
CA SER A 353 -14.52 -37.05 28.98
C SER A 353 -15.23 -38.31 29.49
N ARG A 354 -14.61 -39.50 29.32
CA ARG A 354 -15.11 -40.79 29.82
C ARG A 354 -14.74 -41.09 31.28
N LEU A 355 -13.65 -40.52 31.79
CA LEU A 355 -13.10 -40.85 33.11
C LEU A 355 -13.67 -39.95 34.22
N TRP A 356 -13.88 -38.68 33.92
CA TRP A 356 -14.14 -37.67 34.95
C TRP A 356 -15.50 -37.68 35.65
N PRO A 357 -16.64 -38.07 35.04
CA PRO A 357 -17.92 -38.07 35.76
C PRO A 357 -17.88 -38.84 37.09
N GLU A 358 -17.12 -39.93 37.16
CA GLU A 358 -16.96 -40.75 38.37
C GLU A 358 -15.69 -40.44 39.17
N GLN A 359 -14.73 -39.70 38.59
CA GLN A 359 -13.39 -39.41 39.15
C GLN A 359 -13.23 -37.94 39.59
N GLN A 360 -14.33 -37.22 39.77
CA GLN A 360 -14.35 -35.82 40.16
C GLN A 360 -14.66 -35.61 41.65
N VAL A 361 -14.01 -34.61 42.25
CA VAL A 361 -14.33 -34.02 43.55
C VAL A 361 -14.69 -32.56 43.32
N ASN A 362 -15.87 -32.15 43.80
CA ASN A 362 -16.33 -30.77 43.67
C ASN A 362 -15.98 -29.98 44.93
N LEU A 363 -15.13 -28.97 44.77
CA LEU A 363 -14.78 -28.06 45.83
C LEU A 363 -15.84 -26.97 45.95
N HIS A 364 -16.73 -27.16 46.90
CA HIS A 364 -17.78 -26.20 47.22
C HIS A 364 -17.21 -24.99 47.99
N PRO A 365 -17.91 -23.84 48.02
CA PRO A 365 -17.62 -22.77 48.98
C PRO A 365 -17.55 -23.34 50.40
N MET A 366 -16.60 -22.86 51.21
CA MET A 366 -16.49 -23.29 52.61
C MET A 366 -17.80 -23.02 53.35
N SER A 367 -18.23 -23.97 54.18
CA SER A 367 -19.33 -23.74 55.11
C SER A 367 -18.97 -22.62 56.11
N ARG A 368 -19.97 -22.00 56.73
CA ARG A 368 -19.74 -20.99 57.77
C ARG A 368 -18.86 -21.53 58.91
N GLU A 369 -19.08 -22.79 59.30
CA GLU A 369 -18.26 -23.48 60.30
C GLU A 369 -16.82 -23.70 59.83
N GLY A 370 -16.63 -24.15 58.58
CA GLY A 370 -15.29 -24.31 57.99
C GLY A 370 -14.53 -22.98 57.88
N LEU A 371 -15.20 -21.91 57.47
CA LEU A 371 -14.65 -20.54 57.48
C LEU A 371 -14.24 -20.11 58.87
N ARG A 372 -15.08 -20.35 59.88
CA ARG A 372 -14.79 -20.00 61.27
C ARG A 372 -13.57 -20.74 61.78
N GLU A 373 -13.42 -22.02 61.47
CA GLU A 373 -12.22 -22.78 61.78
C GLU A 373 -10.98 -22.22 61.08
N ALA A 374 -11.08 -21.88 59.79
CA ALA A 374 -9.99 -21.29 59.01
C ALA A 374 -9.55 -19.91 59.52
N ILE A 375 -10.43 -19.18 60.19
CA ILE A 375 -10.13 -17.90 60.84
C ILE A 375 -9.51 -18.12 62.22
N THR A 376 -10.11 -18.97 63.06
CA THR A 376 -9.79 -18.99 64.50
C THR A 376 -8.68 -19.97 64.88
N LYS A 377 -8.63 -21.15 64.25
CA LYS A 377 -7.65 -22.19 64.63
C LYS A 377 -6.21 -21.80 64.30
N PRO A 378 -5.89 -21.22 63.13
CA PRO A 378 -4.51 -20.83 62.82
C PRO A 378 -3.98 -19.77 63.79
N ALA A 379 -4.82 -18.79 64.20
CA ALA A 379 -4.48 -17.85 65.25
C ALA A 379 -4.15 -18.57 66.56
N SER A 380 -5.03 -19.46 67.03
CA SER A 380 -4.81 -20.20 68.27
C SER A 380 -3.53 -21.05 68.24
N GLU A 381 -3.21 -21.67 67.10
CA GLU A 381 -1.98 -22.47 66.94
C GLU A 381 -0.71 -21.61 66.91
N ALA A 382 -0.81 -20.36 66.46
CA ALA A 382 0.27 -19.37 66.53
C ALA A 382 0.31 -18.58 67.86
N GLY A 383 -0.52 -18.95 68.85
CA GLY A 383 -0.58 -18.26 70.15
C GLY A 383 -1.28 -16.89 70.13
N LEU A 384 -2.10 -16.62 69.11
CA LEU A 384 -2.85 -15.38 68.91
C LEU A 384 -4.33 -15.54 69.29
N ALA A 385 -4.95 -14.46 69.74
CA ALA A 385 -6.38 -14.39 70.02
C ALA A 385 -7.05 -13.22 69.28
N PHE A 386 -8.32 -13.36 68.91
CA PHE A 386 -9.12 -12.24 68.43
C PHE A 386 -9.65 -11.42 69.61
N GLU A 387 -9.72 -10.11 69.46
CA GLU A 387 -10.20 -9.19 70.51
C GLU A 387 -11.58 -9.56 71.07
N SER A 388 -12.49 -10.00 70.20
CA SER A 388 -13.83 -10.42 70.59
C SER A 388 -14.44 -11.40 69.60
N GLU A 389 -15.43 -12.17 70.07
CA GLU A 389 -16.26 -13.04 69.25
C GLU A 389 -17.02 -12.25 68.15
N ALA A 390 -17.44 -11.03 68.46
CA ALA A 390 -18.11 -10.14 67.50
C ALA A 390 -17.21 -9.79 66.30
N LEU A 391 -15.89 -9.67 66.49
CA LEU A 391 -14.95 -9.45 65.38
C LEU A 391 -14.91 -10.66 64.43
N VAL A 392 -14.91 -11.87 64.97
CA VAL A 392 -14.93 -13.11 64.15
C VAL A 392 -16.21 -13.18 63.33
N GLU A 393 -17.37 -12.86 63.93
CA GLU A 393 -18.67 -12.84 63.23
C GLU A 393 -18.75 -11.74 62.15
N ASP A 394 -18.11 -10.59 62.37
CA ASP A 394 -18.00 -9.53 61.35
C ASP A 394 -17.13 -9.97 60.18
N ILE A 395 -15.96 -10.57 60.45
CA ILE A 395 -15.08 -11.13 59.40
C ILE A 395 -15.83 -12.20 58.60
N LEU A 396 -16.52 -13.12 59.27
CA LEU A 396 -17.33 -14.16 58.60
C LEU A 396 -18.39 -13.57 57.68
N SER A 397 -19.10 -12.56 58.16
CA SER A 397 -20.17 -11.90 57.41
C SER A 397 -19.64 -11.12 56.21
N ASP A 398 -18.47 -10.48 56.35
CA ASP A 398 -17.80 -9.77 55.27
C ASP A 398 -17.33 -10.76 54.18
N VAL A 399 -16.73 -11.89 54.53
CA VAL A 399 -16.30 -12.92 53.55
C VAL A 399 -17.47 -13.49 52.76
N LEU A 400 -18.58 -13.81 53.42
CA LEU A 400 -19.75 -14.42 52.79
C LEU A 400 -20.47 -13.49 51.80
N ARG A 401 -20.22 -12.18 51.85
CA ARG A 401 -20.77 -11.21 50.90
C ARG A 401 -19.93 -11.08 49.62
N GLU A 402 -18.69 -11.52 49.64
CA GLU A 402 -17.74 -11.37 48.54
C GLU A 402 -17.73 -12.60 47.63
N THR A 403 -17.69 -12.39 46.31
CA THR A 403 -17.72 -13.47 45.29
C THR A 403 -16.43 -14.30 45.25
N ASP A 404 -15.30 -13.72 45.71
CA ASP A 404 -13.99 -14.36 45.90
C ASP A 404 -13.47 -14.11 47.34
N GLY A 405 -14.31 -14.36 48.35
CA GLY A 405 -14.02 -13.94 49.72
C GLY A 405 -12.79 -14.60 50.38
N LEU A 406 -12.34 -15.77 49.92
CA LEU A 406 -11.25 -16.52 50.57
C LEU A 406 -9.84 -15.91 50.39
N PRO A 407 -9.40 -15.53 49.18
CA PRO A 407 -8.16 -14.77 49.01
C PRO A 407 -8.20 -13.43 49.76
N LEU A 408 -9.33 -12.72 49.70
CA LEU A 408 -9.51 -11.44 50.40
C LEU A 408 -9.43 -11.60 51.92
N LEU A 409 -9.99 -12.70 52.46
CA LEU A 409 -9.89 -13.04 53.88
C LEU A 409 -8.45 -13.16 54.34
N GLN A 410 -7.61 -13.91 53.61
CA GLN A 410 -6.22 -14.12 54.00
C GLN A 410 -5.43 -12.80 54.01
N VAL A 411 -5.68 -11.91 53.05
CA VAL A 411 -5.05 -10.58 53.03
C VAL A 411 -5.55 -9.73 54.20
N ALA A 412 -6.85 -9.70 54.45
CA ALA A 412 -7.43 -8.94 55.57
C ALA A 412 -6.90 -9.43 56.93
N LEU A 413 -6.79 -10.74 57.13
CA LEU A 413 -6.24 -11.32 58.36
C LEU A 413 -4.74 -11.06 58.51
N LYS A 414 -3.96 -11.13 57.43
CA LYS A 414 -2.52 -10.79 57.44
C LYS A 414 -2.30 -9.31 57.79
N GLU A 415 -3.09 -8.40 57.24
CA GLU A 415 -3.02 -6.96 57.59
C GLU A 415 -3.52 -6.68 59.01
N THR A 416 -4.56 -7.38 59.47
CA THR A 416 -5.02 -7.32 60.87
C THR A 416 -3.93 -7.80 61.82
N TRP A 417 -3.20 -8.84 61.44
CA TRP A 417 -2.06 -9.35 62.19
C TRP A 417 -0.90 -8.35 62.23
N LYS A 418 -0.60 -7.64 61.14
CA LYS A 418 0.43 -6.57 61.15
C LYS A 418 0.07 -5.42 62.10
N GLY A 419 -1.22 -5.10 62.22
CA GLY A 419 -1.73 -4.06 63.14
C GLY A 419 -2.11 -4.55 64.53
N ARG A 420 -1.75 -5.79 64.90
CA ARG A 420 -2.12 -6.40 66.19
C ARG A 420 -1.50 -5.66 67.37
N VAL A 421 -2.11 -5.83 68.55
CA VAL A 421 -1.56 -5.33 69.82
C VAL A 421 -1.11 -6.53 70.65
N GLY A 422 0.20 -6.77 70.72
CA GLY A 422 0.76 -7.97 71.35
C GLY A 422 0.29 -9.25 70.64
N SER A 423 -0.36 -10.15 71.35
CA SER A 423 -0.96 -11.38 70.79
C SER A 423 -2.43 -11.23 70.38
N ILE A 424 -3.00 -10.02 70.43
CA ILE A 424 -4.42 -9.76 70.14
C ILE A 424 -4.62 -9.14 68.75
N LEU A 425 -5.35 -9.85 67.89
CA LEU A 425 -5.87 -9.34 66.61
C LEU A 425 -7.03 -8.38 66.90
N ALA A 426 -6.73 -7.08 66.81
CA ALA A 426 -7.64 -6.00 67.18
C ALA A 426 -8.66 -5.66 66.07
N ARG A 427 -9.88 -5.31 66.48
CA ARG A 427 -10.96 -4.84 65.61
C ARG A 427 -10.56 -3.56 64.87
N ASP A 428 -9.87 -2.64 65.56
CA ASP A 428 -9.37 -1.40 64.96
C ASP A 428 -8.39 -1.68 63.82
N ALA A 429 -7.50 -2.67 63.98
CA ALA A 429 -6.60 -3.10 62.91
C ALA A 429 -7.36 -3.70 61.72
N TYR A 430 -8.38 -4.52 61.97
CA TYR A 430 -9.24 -5.06 60.90
C TYR A 430 -9.98 -3.96 60.13
N VAL A 431 -10.56 -2.99 60.82
CA VAL A 431 -11.24 -1.85 60.18
C VAL A 431 -10.23 -0.95 59.44
N ALA A 432 -9.07 -0.68 60.05
CA ALA A 432 -7.98 0.09 59.44
C ALA A 432 -7.43 -0.59 58.18
N SER A 433 -7.39 -1.93 58.12
CA SER A 433 -7.03 -2.70 56.93
C SER A 433 -8.02 -2.52 55.77
N GLY A 434 -9.23 -2.03 56.03
CA GLY A 434 -10.29 -1.86 55.02
C GLY A 434 -11.27 -3.02 54.95
N LYS A 435 -11.23 -3.96 55.92
CA LYS A 435 -12.05 -5.18 55.95
C LYS A 435 -11.80 -6.07 54.72
N VAL A 436 -12.49 -7.21 54.62
CA VAL A 436 -12.31 -8.17 53.52
C VAL A 436 -12.46 -7.53 52.13
N GLY A 437 -13.55 -6.78 51.87
CA GLY A 437 -13.79 -6.19 50.55
C GLY A 437 -12.85 -5.03 50.17
N GLY A 438 -12.27 -4.32 51.14
CA GLY A 438 -11.48 -3.11 50.90
C GLY A 438 -9.96 -3.29 51.01
N VAL A 439 -9.48 -4.42 51.53
CA VAL A 439 -8.06 -4.60 51.86
C VAL A 439 -7.14 -4.55 50.64
N LEU A 440 -7.53 -5.17 49.51
CA LEU A 440 -6.73 -5.13 48.28
C LEU A 440 -6.66 -3.72 47.70
N ASN A 441 -7.77 -2.97 47.72
CA ASN A 441 -7.80 -1.60 47.25
C ASN A 441 -6.88 -0.70 48.08
N LYS A 442 -6.94 -0.79 49.42
CA LYS A 442 -6.02 -0.03 50.30
C LYS A 442 -4.56 -0.41 50.09
N THR A 443 -4.29 -1.70 49.93
CA THR A 443 -2.94 -2.22 49.66
C THR A 443 -2.40 -1.67 48.33
N ALA A 444 -3.20 -1.73 47.27
CA ALA A 444 -2.84 -1.20 45.96
C ALA A 444 -2.64 0.32 45.98
N GLU A 445 -3.52 1.08 46.64
CA GLU A 445 -3.37 2.54 46.76
C GLU A 445 -2.15 2.94 47.59
N ARG A 446 -1.79 2.18 48.64
CA ARG A 446 -0.56 2.40 49.43
C ARG A 446 0.70 2.20 48.58
N VAL A 447 0.73 1.17 47.73
CA VAL A 447 1.86 0.98 46.81
C VAL A 447 1.88 2.09 45.77
N PHE A 448 0.72 2.42 45.20
CA PHE A 448 0.58 3.49 44.22
C PHE A 448 1.04 4.86 44.76
N SER A 449 0.72 5.21 46.01
CA SER A 449 1.14 6.48 46.62
C SER A 449 2.65 6.59 46.78
N ASN A 450 3.34 5.46 46.92
CA ASN A 450 4.79 5.37 47.08
C ASN A 450 5.55 5.30 45.74
N LEU A 451 4.84 5.32 44.60
CA LEU A 451 5.44 5.45 43.28
C LEU A 451 5.81 6.90 42.99
N THR A 452 6.90 7.09 42.23
CA THR A 452 7.28 8.38 41.64
C THR A 452 6.26 8.81 40.58
N ASP A 453 6.24 10.09 40.21
CA ASP A 453 5.27 10.59 39.22
C ASP A 453 5.48 9.98 37.83
N GLU A 454 6.74 9.67 37.47
CA GLU A 454 7.07 8.93 36.25
C GLU A 454 6.51 7.50 36.29
N GLU A 455 6.72 6.77 37.40
CA GLU A 455 6.16 5.42 37.61
C GLU A 455 4.63 5.41 37.60
N LYS A 456 3.98 6.42 38.20
CA LYS A 456 2.52 6.55 38.20
C LYS A 456 1.96 6.72 36.79
N SER A 457 2.68 7.39 35.89
CA SER A 457 2.27 7.61 34.51
C SER A 457 2.37 6.34 33.64
N GLU A 458 3.33 5.46 33.94
CA GLU A 458 3.55 4.21 33.19
C GLU A 458 2.76 3.02 33.75
N LEU A 459 2.35 3.06 35.02
CA LEU A 459 1.62 1.96 35.65
C LEU A 459 0.31 1.56 34.91
N PRO A 460 -0.54 2.48 34.42
CA PRO A 460 -1.74 2.10 33.67
C PRO A 460 -1.39 1.31 32.42
N ARG A 461 -0.36 1.72 31.67
CA ARG A 461 0.10 1.02 30.46
C ARG A 461 0.59 -0.38 30.77
N LEU A 462 1.37 -0.53 31.84
CA LEU A 462 1.86 -1.82 32.29
C LEU A 462 0.71 -2.76 32.67
N LEU A 463 -0.23 -2.29 33.50
CA LEU A 463 -1.33 -3.12 34.00
C LEU A 463 -2.32 -3.49 32.90
N LEU A 464 -2.69 -2.55 32.01
CA LEU A 464 -3.65 -2.82 30.93
C LEU A 464 -3.13 -3.84 29.91
N ASN A 465 -1.80 -3.98 29.76
CA ASN A 465 -1.21 -5.05 28.94
C ASN A 465 -1.34 -6.45 29.58
N MET A 466 -1.66 -6.54 30.87
CA MET A 466 -1.91 -7.80 31.59
C MET A 466 -3.41 -8.11 31.73
N VAL A 467 -4.27 -7.32 31.09
CA VAL A 467 -5.73 -7.50 31.11
C VAL A 467 -6.21 -8.05 29.77
N GLY A 468 -6.80 -9.24 29.80
CA GLY A 468 -7.38 -9.91 28.64
C GLY A 468 -8.88 -9.68 28.52
N SER A 469 -9.41 -9.91 27.31
CA SER A 469 -10.85 -9.87 27.04
C SER A 469 -11.48 -11.26 27.13
N SER A 470 -12.66 -11.32 27.75
CA SER A 470 -13.54 -12.50 27.81
C SER A 470 -14.92 -12.13 27.24
N ALA A 471 -15.78 -13.13 27.03
CA ALA A 471 -17.14 -12.92 26.52
C ALA A 471 -17.97 -11.95 27.40
N ASP A 472 -17.67 -11.89 28.70
CA ASP A 472 -18.38 -11.05 29.69
C ASP A 472 -17.62 -9.75 30.04
N GLY A 473 -16.50 -9.44 29.36
CA GLY A 473 -15.70 -8.23 29.58
C GLY A 473 -14.23 -8.48 29.90
N PHE A 474 -13.55 -7.49 30.47
CA PHE A 474 -12.11 -7.51 30.77
C PHE A 474 -11.78 -8.11 32.15
N GLU A 475 -12.23 -9.34 32.39
CA GLU A 475 -12.08 -10.01 33.70
C GLU A 475 -11.01 -11.11 33.70
N THR A 476 -10.30 -11.27 32.58
CA THR A 476 -9.24 -12.25 32.40
C THR A 476 -7.86 -11.62 32.57
N LEU A 477 -6.93 -12.37 33.15
CA LEU A 477 -5.53 -11.98 33.27
C LEU A 477 -4.70 -12.58 32.15
N VAL A 478 -3.76 -11.81 31.63
CA VAL A 478 -2.82 -12.23 30.58
C VAL A 478 -1.40 -12.03 31.09
N ARG A 479 -0.52 -12.97 30.76
CA ARG A 479 0.91 -12.88 31.05
C ARG A 479 1.54 -11.91 30.07
N ALA A 480 2.22 -10.89 30.60
CA ALA A 480 3.00 -9.96 29.79
C ALA A 480 4.49 -10.34 29.84
N PRO A 481 5.26 -10.09 28.78
CA PRO A 481 6.72 -10.16 28.82
C PRO A 481 7.27 -9.25 29.91
N LEU A 482 8.31 -9.68 30.62
CA LEU A 482 8.98 -8.78 31.56
C LEU A 482 9.62 -7.62 30.77
N PRO A 483 9.19 -6.36 30.99
CA PRO A 483 9.72 -5.23 30.25
C PRO A 483 11.21 -5.02 30.52
N THR A 484 11.92 -4.53 29.50
CA THR A 484 13.33 -4.14 29.59
C THR A 484 13.51 -2.73 30.15
N ASP A 485 12.47 -1.91 30.03
CA ASP A 485 12.44 -0.52 30.50
C ASP A 485 12.72 -0.40 32.02
N PRO A 486 13.64 0.49 32.45
CA PRO A 486 14.00 0.65 33.86
C PRO A 486 12.83 1.07 34.77
N VAL A 487 11.96 1.96 34.30
CA VAL A 487 10.82 2.50 35.09
C VAL A 487 9.83 1.37 35.34
N ARG A 488 9.45 0.62 34.29
CA ARG A 488 8.54 -0.52 34.41
C ARG A 488 9.12 -1.63 35.29
N ARG A 489 10.45 -1.87 35.25
CA ARG A 489 11.09 -2.83 36.18
C ARG A 489 11.03 -2.38 37.63
N SER A 490 11.21 -1.10 37.90
CA SER A 490 11.07 -0.53 39.25
C SER A 490 9.63 -0.72 39.78
N ILE A 491 8.63 -0.45 38.95
CA ILE A 491 7.21 -0.70 39.27
C ILE A 491 7.00 -2.17 39.64
N ILE A 492 7.47 -3.09 38.79
CA ILE A 492 7.31 -4.53 39.01
C ILE A 492 7.93 -4.93 40.33
N ALA A 493 9.19 -4.54 40.60
CA ALA A 493 9.88 -4.86 41.84
C ALA A 493 9.11 -4.41 43.09
N LYS A 494 8.55 -3.19 43.09
CA LYS A 494 7.75 -2.65 44.20
C LYS A 494 6.41 -3.37 44.37
N MET A 495 5.77 -3.78 43.27
CA MET A 495 4.48 -4.48 43.32
C MET A 495 4.61 -5.99 43.55
N SER A 496 5.76 -6.59 43.27
CA SER A 496 6.08 -7.99 43.54
C SER A 496 6.74 -8.24 44.89
N ASP A 497 6.92 -7.19 45.71
CA ASP A 497 7.46 -7.28 47.07
C ASP A 497 6.73 -8.33 47.93
N GLU A 498 7.48 -9.09 48.74
CA GLU A 498 6.98 -10.21 49.54
C GLU A 498 5.83 -9.81 50.50
N ASN A 499 5.78 -8.55 50.93
CA ASN A 499 4.74 -8.08 51.83
C ASN A 499 3.45 -7.64 51.13
N THR A 500 3.47 -7.47 49.81
CA THR A 500 2.37 -6.85 49.05
C THR A 500 1.86 -7.72 47.89
N ARG A 501 2.78 -8.29 47.10
CA ARG A 501 2.54 -9.34 46.09
C ARG A 501 1.32 -9.10 45.19
N LEU A 502 1.21 -7.90 44.62
CA LEU A 502 0.17 -7.54 43.64
C LEU A 502 0.50 -8.05 42.23
N LEU A 503 1.79 -8.23 41.94
CA LEU A 503 2.30 -8.85 40.71
C LEU A 503 3.13 -10.09 41.04
N VAL A 504 3.14 -11.06 40.13
CA VAL A 504 3.97 -12.26 40.20
C VAL A 504 4.91 -12.27 38.99
N VAL A 505 6.19 -12.50 39.24
CA VAL A 505 7.20 -12.70 38.19
C VAL A 505 7.47 -14.20 38.07
N GLY A 506 7.22 -14.74 36.88
CA GLY A 506 7.42 -16.15 36.55
C GLY A 506 8.51 -16.35 35.49
N VAL A 507 8.83 -17.62 35.26
CA VAL A 507 9.72 -18.05 34.19
C VAL A 507 8.92 -18.91 33.20
N SER A 508 8.95 -18.54 31.93
CA SER A 508 8.29 -19.21 30.81
C SER A 508 9.33 -19.74 29.84
N SER A 509 9.13 -20.94 29.31
CA SER A 509 9.94 -21.57 28.27
C SER A 509 9.57 -21.11 26.84
N ALA A 510 8.57 -20.24 26.68
CA ALA A 510 8.09 -19.73 25.39
C ALA A 510 8.52 -18.26 25.16
N PRO A 511 9.13 -17.91 24.01
CA PRO A 511 9.36 -16.51 23.62
C PRO A 511 8.02 -15.81 23.33
N PRO A 512 7.85 -14.54 23.74
CA PRO A 512 6.63 -13.76 23.47
C PRO A 512 6.54 -13.20 22.04
N SER A 513 7.59 -13.30 21.25
CA SER A 513 7.65 -12.86 19.85
C SER A 513 8.23 -14.01 19.05
N GLY A 514 7.45 -14.59 18.12
CA GLY A 514 7.75 -15.81 17.36
C GLY A 514 8.98 -15.78 16.44
N GLU A 515 10.10 -15.23 16.89
CA GLU A 515 11.41 -15.37 16.26
C GLU A 515 11.96 -16.77 16.52
N LEU A 516 12.11 -17.53 15.44
CA LEU A 516 12.43 -18.97 15.44
C LEU A 516 13.89 -19.32 15.76
N ASP A 517 14.76 -18.35 16.09
CA ASP A 517 16.22 -18.57 16.11
C ASP A 517 16.92 -18.44 17.47
N ALA A 518 16.19 -18.24 18.58
CA ALA A 518 16.80 -18.25 19.90
C ALA A 518 16.62 -19.61 20.60
N ALA A 519 17.73 -20.34 20.74
CA ALA A 519 17.84 -21.56 21.53
C ALA A 519 17.17 -21.44 22.91
N VAL A 520 16.53 -22.55 23.34
CA VAL A 520 15.95 -22.85 24.67
C VAL A 520 16.44 -21.88 25.76
N GLY A 521 15.75 -20.74 25.87
CA GLY A 521 16.03 -19.69 26.82
C GLY A 521 14.81 -19.50 27.70
N SER A 522 15.02 -19.49 29.00
CA SER A 522 13.97 -19.17 29.97
C SER A 522 13.64 -17.67 29.92
N PHE A 523 12.44 -17.32 29.46
CA PHE A 523 11.95 -15.93 29.42
C PHE A 523 11.26 -15.57 30.74
N LYS A 524 11.49 -14.36 31.27
CA LYS A 524 10.76 -13.88 32.44
C LYS A 524 9.45 -13.24 32.00
N VAL A 525 8.36 -13.60 32.66
CA VAL A 525 7.02 -13.04 32.44
C VAL A 525 6.49 -12.41 33.72
N VAL A 526 5.56 -11.47 33.59
CA VAL A 526 4.87 -10.82 34.71
C VAL A 526 3.36 -10.95 34.53
N GLU A 527 2.66 -11.21 35.63
CA GLU A 527 1.19 -11.27 35.68
C GLU A 527 0.67 -10.62 36.96
N ILE A 528 -0.61 -10.23 36.93
CA ILE A 528 -1.32 -9.79 38.14
C ILE A 528 -1.52 -11.01 39.05
N ALA A 529 -1.21 -10.88 40.34
CA ALA A 529 -1.21 -12.00 41.28
C ALA A 529 -2.60 -12.65 41.46
N HIS A 530 -3.68 -11.87 41.36
CA HIS A 530 -5.04 -12.38 41.50
C HIS A 530 -6.07 -11.56 40.70
N ALA A 531 -7.03 -12.24 40.07
CA ALA A 531 -8.06 -11.59 39.25
C ALA A 531 -8.99 -10.65 40.04
N SER A 532 -9.13 -10.87 41.36
CA SER A 532 -9.93 -9.98 42.21
C SER A 532 -9.43 -8.53 42.21
N LEU A 533 -8.14 -8.30 41.91
CA LEU A 533 -7.59 -6.95 41.77
C LEU A 533 -8.28 -6.13 40.67
N LEU A 534 -8.74 -6.78 39.59
CA LEU A 534 -9.47 -6.13 38.49
C LEU A 534 -10.81 -5.54 38.95
N ARG A 535 -11.44 -6.14 39.98
CA ARG A 535 -12.75 -5.72 40.50
C ARG A 535 -12.63 -4.79 41.70
N THR A 536 -11.70 -5.08 42.62
CA THR A 536 -11.62 -4.40 43.91
C THR A 536 -10.82 -3.10 43.86
N TRP A 537 -9.82 -2.99 42.96
CA TRP A 537 -9.02 -1.78 42.84
C TRP A 537 -9.73 -0.75 41.95
N LEU A 538 -10.32 0.26 42.58
CA LEU A 538 -11.18 1.24 41.91
C LEU A 538 -10.45 1.96 40.76
N ARG A 539 -9.19 2.34 40.97
CA ARG A 539 -8.38 3.04 39.97
C ARG A 539 -8.10 2.18 38.73
N LEU A 540 -7.78 0.91 38.92
CA LEU A 540 -7.57 -0.02 37.80
C LEU A 540 -8.88 -0.23 37.02
N ARG A 541 -10.01 -0.35 37.72
CA ARG A 541 -11.33 -0.43 37.09
C ARG A 541 -11.64 0.79 36.25
N ASP A 542 -11.32 1.99 36.74
CA ASP A 542 -11.54 3.24 36.00
C ASP A 542 -10.63 3.32 34.76
N TRP A 543 -9.38 2.86 34.86
CA TRP A 543 -8.47 2.75 33.70
C TRP A 543 -8.96 1.77 32.64
N ILE A 544 -9.47 0.61 33.05
CA ILE A 544 -10.07 -0.38 32.15
C ILE A 544 -11.30 0.22 31.48
N SER A 545 -12.21 0.81 32.27
CA SER A 545 -13.45 1.43 31.77
C SER A 545 -13.17 2.51 30.71
N ALA A 546 -12.25 3.43 30.99
CA ALA A 546 -11.84 4.50 30.08
C ALA A 546 -11.14 3.99 28.80
N SER A 547 -10.62 2.75 28.81
CA SER A 547 -9.88 2.15 27.70
C SER A 547 -10.65 1.03 27.00
N THR A 548 -11.89 0.76 27.39
CA THR A 548 -12.68 -0.40 26.94
C THR A 548 -12.75 -0.51 25.42
N ASP A 549 -13.09 0.57 24.72
CA ASP A 549 -13.23 0.55 23.26
C ASP A 549 -11.89 0.35 22.55
N ARG A 550 -10.83 0.97 23.06
CA ARG A 550 -9.46 0.80 22.54
C ARG A 550 -8.92 -0.60 22.76
N LEU A 551 -9.20 -1.20 23.92
CA LEU A 551 -8.80 -2.57 24.24
C LEU A 551 -9.56 -3.58 23.37
N LYS A 552 -10.85 -3.37 23.10
CA LYS A 552 -11.64 -4.21 22.19
C LYS A 552 -11.09 -4.12 20.76
N LEU A 553 -10.84 -2.89 20.28
CA LEU A 553 -10.27 -2.67 18.96
C LEU A 553 -8.87 -3.29 18.85
N LYS A 554 -8.02 -3.14 19.87
CA LYS A 554 -6.70 -3.81 19.93
C LYS A 554 -6.86 -5.33 19.81
N ALA A 555 -7.77 -5.94 20.57
CA ALA A 555 -7.99 -7.38 20.53
C ALA A 555 -8.45 -7.87 19.14
N GLU A 556 -9.34 -7.11 18.47
CA GLU A 556 -9.76 -7.41 17.10
C GLU A 556 -8.61 -7.29 16.09
N LEU A 557 -7.80 -6.22 16.19
CA LEU A 557 -6.67 -5.97 15.30
C LEU A 557 -5.54 -6.99 15.49
N LEU A 558 -5.28 -7.43 16.72
CA LEU A 558 -4.36 -8.52 17.01
C LEU A 558 -4.82 -9.81 16.34
N LYS A 559 -6.10 -10.15 16.44
CA LYS A 559 -6.66 -11.34 15.76
C LYS A 559 -6.49 -11.26 14.24
N ARG A 560 -6.72 -10.10 13.62
CA ARG A 560 -6.51 -9.91 12.18
C ARG A 560 -5.05 -9.99 11.77
N LYS A 561 -4.16 -9.39 12.56
CA LYS A 561 -2.72 -9.52 12.36
C LYS A 561 -2.31 -11.00 12.37
N GLU A 562 -2.84 -11.79 13.28
CA GLU A 562 -2.58 -13.24 13.30
C GLU A 562 -3.07 -13.94 12.04
N ASP A 563 -4.27 -13.62 11.55
CA ASP A 563 -4.79 -14.20 10.31
C ASP A 563 -3.93 -13.79 9.09
N TRP A 564 -3.39 -12.57 9.09
CA TRP A 564 -2.40 -12.12 8.11
C TRP A 564 -1.08 -12.89 8.21
N GLU A 565 -0.56 -13.12 9.41
CA GLU A 565 0.64 -13.95 9.61
C GLU A 565 0.41 -15.42 9.20
N ARG A 566 -0.75 -16.00 9.55
CA ARG A 566 -1.15 -17.37 9.15
C ARG A 566 -1.25 -17.55 7.64
N SER A 567 -1.71 -16.52 6.95
CA SER A 567 -1.79 -16.50 5.48
C SER A 567 -0.43 -16.20 4.80
N HIS A 568 0.69 -16.34 5.53
CA HIS A 568 2.04 -16.06 5.04
C HIS A 568 2.17 -14.60 4.56
N ARG A 569 1.56 -13.68 5.31
CA ARG A 569 1.48 -12.25 5.01
C ARG A 569 0.79 -11.96 3.68
N SER A 570 -0.22 -12.75 3.32
CA SER A 570 -1.01 -12.54 2.10
C SER A 570 -1.69 -11.17 2.09
N ALA A 571 -1.72 -10.54 0.93
CA ALA A 571 -2.37 -9.25 0.73
C ALA A 571 -3.89 -9.30 0.99
N ASP A 572 -4.52 -10.47 0.86
CA ASP A 572 -5.97 -10.65 1.05
C ASP A 572 -6.41 -10.56 2.53
N ALA A 573 -5.47 -10.76 3.45
CA ALA A 573 -5.72 -10.68 4.88
C ALA A 573 -5.42 -9.28 5.46
N LEU A 574 -4.94 -8.34 4.64
CA LEU A 574 -4.73 -6.94 5.04
C LEU A 574 -6.07 -6.21 5.17
N ILE A 575 -6.08 -5.17 5.99
CA ILE A 575 -7.30 -4.35 6.18
C ILE A 575 -7.53 -3.51 4.93
N THR A 576 -8.71 -3.66 4.32
CA THR A 576 -9.14 -2.83 3.17
C THR A 576 -9.51 -1.41 3.61
N ALA A 577 -9.53 -0.45 2.67
CA ALA A 577 -10.00 0.91 2.96
C ALA A 577 -11.39 0.93 3.60
N GLY A 578 -11.59 1.91 4.49
CA GLY A 578 -12.86 2.15 5.17
C GLY A 578 -12.70 2.32 6.68
N PHE A 579 -13.83 2.25 7.38
CA PHE A 579 -13.91 2.54 8.82
C PHE A 579 -12.88 1.75 9.66
N GLN A 580 -12.65 0.48 9.34
CA GLN A 580 -11.74 -0.37 10.11
C GLN A 580 -10.27 0.07 10.03
N LEU A 581 -9.80 0.47 8.84
CA LEU A 581 -8.43 0.95 8.67
C LEU A 581 -8.23 2.31 9.34
N GLU A 582 -9.24 3.18 9.28
CA GLU A 582 -9.18 4.50 9.93
C GLU A 582 -9.24 4.39 11.45
N SER A 583 -10.11 3.54 12.01
CA SER A 583 -10.10 3.25 13.45
C SER A 583 -8.76 2.66 13.91
N ALA A 584 -8.12 1.80 13.10
CA ALA A 584 -6.82 1.23 13.41
C ALA A 584 -5.70 2.30 13.41
N LYS A 585 -5.72 3.22 12.44
CA LYS A 585 -4.79 4.36 12.39
C LYS A 585 -5.01 5.32 13.57
N ASP A 586 -6.27 5.61 13.92
CA ASP A 586 -6.60 6.46 15.07
C ASP A 586 -6.09 5.84 16.38
N LEU A 587 -6.21 4.52 16.54
CA LEU A 587 -5.64 3.83 17.71
C LEU A 587 -4.11 3.98 17.79
N ILE A 588 -3.39 3.95 16.66
CA ILE A 588 -1.93 4.21 16.63
C ILE A 588 -1.62 5.68 16.95
N GLY A 589 -2.39 6.62 16.38
CA GLY A 589 -2.18 8.06 16.58
C GLY A 589 -2.54 8.53 17.98
N ASN A 590 -3.54 7.91 18.61
CA ASN A 590 -4.04 8.23 19.94
C ASN A 590 -4.28 6.98 20.80
N PRO A 591 -3.20 6.30 21.22
CA PRO A 591 -3.27 5.03 21.95
C PRO A 591 -3.76 5.17 23.40
N GLY A 592 -3.68 6.38 23.98
CA GLY A 592 -3.92 6.61 25.40
C GLY A 592 -2.96 5.79 26.28
N HIS A 593 -3.52 4.89 27.10
CA HIS A 593 -2.78 3.95 27.94
C HIS A 593 -2.67 2.53 27.35
N VAL A 594 -3.20 2.28 26.14
CA VAL A 594 -3.14 0.97 25.50
C VAL A 594 -1.87 0.86 24.66
N SER A 595 -1.09 -0.22 24.80
CA SER A 595 0.08 -0.42 23.93
C SER A 595 -0.31 -0.83 22.51
N THR A 596 0.30 -0.21 21.50
CA THR A 596 0.06 -0.46 20.07
C THR A 596 1.28 -1.04 19.33
N GLU A 597 2.39 -1.27 20.03
CA GLU A 597 3.66 -1.74 19.46
C GLU A 597 3.48 -3.03 18.64
N GLU A 598 2.64 -3.94 19.12
CA GLU A 598 2.39 -5.25 18.52
C GLU A 598 1.62 -5.18 17.18
N ILE A 599 0.81 -4.14 16.96
CA ILE A 599 -0.06 -4.01 15.77
C ILE A 599 0.46 -2.97 14.76
N ALA A 600 1.50 -2.21 15.13
CA ALA A 600 2.01 -1.09 14.34
C ALA A 600 2.48 -1.50 12.93
N GLU A 601 3.23 -2.60 12.82
CA GLU A 601 3.70 -3.11 11.52
C GLU A 601 2.52 -3.49 10.61
N PHE A 602 1.56 -4.27 11.13
CA PHE A 602 0.42 -4.76 10.36
C PHE A 602 -0.45 -3.63 9.81
N ILE A 603 -0.70 -2.60 10.62
CA ILE A 603 -1.50 -1.43 10.20
C ILE A 603 -0.73 -0.62 9.16
N LYS A 604 0.58 -0.45 9.33
CA LYS A 604 1.43 0.21 8.34
C LYS A 604 1.39 -0.52 7.00
N VAL A 605 1.60 -1.83 6.98
CA VAL A 605 1.56 -2.64 5.75
C VAL A 605 0.17 -2.60 5.10
N SER A 606 -0.91 -2.66 5.89
CA SER A 606 -2.28 -2.53 5.37
C SER A 606 -2.50 -1.16 4.71
N SER A 607 -2.00 -0.09 5.32
CA SER A 607 -2.10 1.27 4.77
C SER A 607 -1.28 1.42 3.48
N ASP A 608 -0.06 0.90 3.45
CA ASP A 608 0.83 0.98 2.29
C ASP A 608 0.25 0.17 1.11
N TYR A 609 -0.27 -1.03 1.36
CA TYR A 609 -0.95 -1.85 0.35
C TYR A 609 -2.16 -1.15 -0.23
N GLN A 610 -2.97 -0.49 0.61
CA GLN A 610 -4.15 0.21 0.12
C GLN A 610 -3.80 1.41 -0.75
N LYS A 611 -2.74 2.15 -0.38
CA LYS A 611 -2.18 3.20 -1.23
C LYS A 611 -1.70 2.65 -2.58
N GLN A 612 -1.04 1.49 -2.57
CA GLN A 612 -0.58 0.85 -3.81
C GLN A 612 -1.75 0.37 -4.69
N ARG A 613 -2.81 -0.23 -4.11
CA ARG A 613 -4.01 -0.61 -4.86
C ARG A 613 -4.73 0.58 -5.47
N GLU A 614 -4.81 1.69 -4.75
CA GLU A 614 -5.36 2.94 -5.28
C GLU A 614 -4.53 3.48 -6.44
N GLU A 615 -3.19 3.43 -6.34
CA GLU A 615 -2.27 3.80 -7.43
C GLU A 615 -2.36 2.85 -8.64
N GLU A 616 -2.57 1.55 -8.44
CA GLU A 616 -2.73 0.56 -9.52
C GLU A 616 -4.08 0.69 -10.22
N ALA A 617 -5.17 0.86 -9.47
CA ALA A 617 -6.49 1.16 -10.02
C ALA A 617 -6.47 2.48 -10.80
N PHE A 618 -5.80 3.50 -10.26
CA PHE A 618 -5.53 4.78 -10.93
C PHE A 618 -4.81 4.57 -12.27
N ARG A 619 -3.75 3.76 -12.29
CA ARG A 619 -3.00 3.47 -13.54
C ARG A 619 -3.83 2.69 -14.55
N ALA A 620 -4.66 1.75 -14.10
CA ALA A 620 -5.50 0.93 -14.99
C ALA A 620 -6.59 1.78 -15.66
N GLU A 621 -7.30 2.62 -14.90
CA GLU A 621 -8.32 3.53 -15.43
C GLU A 621 -7.69 4.57 -16.37
N ALA A 622 -6.56 5.15 -15.99
CA ALA A 622 -5.82 6.09 -16.83
C ALA A 622 -5.29 5.42 -18.12
N LEU A 623 -4.89 4.14 -18.08
CA LEU A 623 -4.49 3.37 -19.26
C LEU A 623 -5.67 3.13 -20.21
N GLN A 624 -6.85 2.76 -19.68
CA GLN A 624 -8.06 2.58 -20.50
C GLN A 624 -8.46 3.87 -21.21
N HIS A 625 -8.39 5.01 -20.51
CA HIS A 625 -8.65 6.32 -21.09
C HIS A 625 -7.59 6.73 -22.13
N ALA A 626 -6.32 6.44 -21.89
CA ALA A 626 -5.25 6.67 -22.86
C ALA A 626 -5.40 5.82 -24.14
N GLN A 627 -5.84 4.56 -24.01
CA GLN A 627 -6.12 3.68 -25.15
C GLN A 627 -7.20 4.25 -26.07
N LYS A 628 -8.20 4.96 -25.53
CA LYS A 628 -9.23 5.64 -26.35
C LYS A 628 -8.62 6.77 -27.21
N VAL A 629 -7.69 7.54 -26.65
CA VAL A 629 -6.98 8.60 -27.40
C VAL A 629 -6.06 8.00 -28.46
N GLU A 630 -5.35 6.91 -28.13
CA GLU A 630 -4.50 6.19 -29.09
C GLU A 630 -5.34 5.55 -30.21
N ALA A 631 -6.50 4.96 -29.91
CA ALA A 631 -7.42 4.40 -30.91
C ALA A 631 -7.93 5.47 -31.89
N ALA A 632 -8.40 6.61 -31.37
CA ALA A 632 -8.82 7.74 -32.23
C ALA A 632 -7.67 8.27 -33.11
N ALA A 633 -6.42 8.16 -32.65
CA ALA A 633 -5.24 8.50 -33.46
C ALA A 633 -4.96 7.49 -34.57
N TYR A 634 -5.21 6.19 -34.34
CA TYR A 634 -5.06 5.14 -35.34
C TYR A 634 -6.12 5.23 -36.44
N ASP A 635 -7.35 5.61 -36.11
CA ASP A 635 -8.45 5.75 -37.08
C ASP A 635 -8.12 6.78 -38.19
N ILE A 636 -7.25 7.75 -37.92
CA ILE A 636 -6.77 8.73 -38.91
C ILE A 636 -5.85 8.10 -39.96
N ILE A 637 -5.10 7.05 -39.59
CA ILE A 637 -4.18 6.36 -40.50
C ILE A 637 -4.94 5.58 -41.57
N ASP A 638 -6.03 4.91 -41.18
CA ASP A 638 -6.87 4.11 -42.11
C ASP A 638 -7.75 4.97 -43.03
N ALA A 639 -7.84 6.25 -42.72
CA ALA A 639 -8.78 7.16 -43.36
C ALA A 639 -8.44 7.56 -44.81
N GLU A 640 -7.18 7.52 -45.21
CA GLU A 640 -6.78 7.78 -46.60
C GLU A 640 -7.37 6.73 -47.53
N GLY A 641 -7.43 5.47 -47.08
CA GLY A 641 -8.14 4.38 -47.76
C GLY A 641 -9.63 4.65 -47.86
N GLU A 642 -10.27 5.09 -46.77
CA GLU A 642 -11.70 5.37 -46.77
C GLU A 642 -12.10 6.56 -47.67
N MET A 643 -11.27 7.61 -47.74
CA MET A 643 -11.47 8.75 -48.63
C MET A 643 -11.32 8.34 -50.10
N GLN A 644 -10.35 7.48 -50.39
CA GLN A 644 -10.13 6.93 -51.73
C GLN A 644 -11.30 6.01 -52.15
N ASP A 645 -11.76 5.14 -51.26
CA ASP A 645 -12.92 4.28 -51.50
C ASP A 645 -14.20 5.09 -51.72
N PHE A 646 -14.36 6.20 -50.99
CA PHE A 646 -15.51 7.09 -51.16
C PHE A 646 -15.56 7.71 -52.56
N VAL A 647 -14.45 8.23 -53.08
CA VAL A 647 -14.44 8.78 -54.46
C VAL A 647 -14.60 7.68 -55.51
N VAL A 648 -14.10 6.46 -55.26
CA VAL A 648 -14.34 5.28 -56.12
C VAL A 648 -15.82 4.90 -56.14
N ASP A 649 -16.50 4.87 -54.98
CA ASP A 649 -17.94 4.63 -54.88
C ASP A 649 -18.74 5.70 -55.63
N LEU A 650 -18.41 6.99 -55.46
CA LEU A 650 -19.07 8.06 -56.21
C LEU A 650 -18.95 7.87 -57.72
N ARG A 651 -17.75 7.54 -58.20
CA ARG A 651 -17.48 7.31 -59.63
C ARG A 651 -18.27 6.11 -60.16
N GLN A 652 -18.19 4.97 -59.49
CA GLN A 652 -18.86 3.74 -59.94
C GLN A 652 -20.38 3.85 -59.87
N ARG A 653 -20.91 4.41 -58.78
CA ARG A 653 -22.36 4.45 -58.51
C ARG A 653 -23.12 5.40 -59.42
N PHE A 654 -22.53 6.54 -59.72
CA PHE A 654 -23.11 7.55 -60.61
C PHE A 654 -22.55 7.49 -62.03
N CYS A 655 -21.71 6.48 -62.33
CA CYS A 655 -21.09 6.26 -63.64
C CYS A 655 -20.28 7.47 -64.16
N PHE A 656 -19.70 8.27 -63.26
CA PHE A 656 -18.85 9.39 -63.66
C PHE A 656 -17.53 8.87 -64.27
N ASP A 657 -16.96 9.64 -65.19
CA ASP A 657 -15.64 9.32 -65.71
C ASP A 657 -14.56 9.56 -64.66
N PHE A 658 -14.77 10.55 -63.78
CA PHE A 658 -13.88 10.86 -62.66
C PHE A 658 -14.61 11.42 -61.43
N ALA A 659 -13.94 11.31 -60.29
CA ALA A 659 -14.35 11.90 -59.02
C ALA A 659 -13.12 12.31 -58.20
N LEU A 660 -13.19 13.48 -57.56
CA LEU A 660 -12.17 14.03 -56.69
C LEU A 660 -12.81 14.53 -55.38
N LEU A 661 -12.08 14.37 -54.28
CA LEU A 661 -12.39 14.95 -52.99
C LEU A 661 -11.29 15.96 -52.64
N GLN A 662 -11.69 17.19 -52.37
CA GLN A 662 -10.82 18.22 -51.84
C GLN A 662 -11.26 18.60 -50.43
N LEU A 663 -10.30 18.76 -49.52
CA LEU A 663 -10.57 19.22 -48.16
C LEU A 663 -9.94 20.59 -47.94
N ILE A 664 -10.63 21.39 -47.12
CA ILE A 664 -10.14 22.70 -46.71
C ILE A 664 -9.09 22.49 -45.62
N ASP A 665 -7.87 22.92 -45.90
CA ASP A 665 -6.89 23.22 -44.88
C ASP A 665 -7.14 24.64 -44.38
N ARG A 666 -7.73 24.75 -43.19
CA ARG A 666 -8.05 26.03 -42.56
C ARG A 666 -6.81 26.79 -42.10
N TYR A 667 -5.69 26.10 -41.89
CA TYR A 667 -4.46 26.71 -41.42
C TYR A 667 -3.77 27.47 -42.55
N ASP A 668 -3.52 26.79 -43.68
CA ASP A 668 -2.95 27.44 -44.86
C ASP A 668 -3.95 28.34 -45.58
N SER A 669 -5.22 28.33 -45.14
CA SER A 669 -6.35 28.89 -45.88
C SER A 669 -6.32 28.38 -47.32
N THR A 670 -6.16 27.06 -47.49
CA THR A 670 -6.13 26.42 -48.80
C THR A 670 -7.17 25.31 -48.91
N ILE A 671 -7.48 24.94 -50.13
CA ILE A 671 -8.21 23.72 -50.46
C ILE A 671 -7.30 22.88 -51.36
N ALA A 672 -7.16 21.60 -51.01
CA ALA A 672 -6.27 20.68 -51.70
C ALA A 672 -6.96 19.35 -51.97
N THR A 673 -6.59 18.71 -53.07
CA THR A 673 -7.11 17.39 -53.42
C THR A 673 -6.49 16.33 -52.51
N VAL A 674 -7.33 15.61 -51.76
CA VAL A 674 -6.90 14.57 -50.80
C VAL A 674 -7.16 13.15 -51.29
N ALA A 675 -8.10 12.97 -52.23
CA ALA A 675 -8.40 11.67 -52.86
C ALA A 675 -8.96 11.88 -54.28
N GLY A 676 -8.75 10.91 -55.17
CA GLY A 676 -9.20 11.03 -56.56
C GLY A 676 -9.15 9.74 -57.37
N THR A 677 -10.05 9.61 -58.35
CA THR A 677 -10.10 8.47 -59.26
C THR A 677 -10.55 8.89 -60.66
N GLY A 678 -10.09 8.18 -61.69
CA GLY A 678 -10.58 8.31 -63.06
C GLY A 678 -9.96 9.43 -63.89
N LEU A 679 -9.11 10.28 -63.32
CA LEU A 679 -8.30 11.28 -64.04
C LEU A 679 -6.93 10.71 -64.44
N ARG A 680 -6.25 11.36 -65.40
CA ARG A 680 -4.83 11.06 -65.69
C ARG A 680 -4.01 11.19 -64.40
N GLU A 681 -3.09 10.26 -64.16
CA GLU A 681 -2.26 10.20 -62.94
C GLU A 681 -1.47 11.50 -62.68
N ASP A 682 -1.21 12.28 -63.73
CA ASP A 682 -0.55 13.59 -63.72
C ASP A 682 -1.47 14.74 -63.27
N TRP A 683 -2.63 14.48 -62.66
CA TRP A 683 -3.57 15.49 -62.14
C TRP A 683 -3.84 15.34 -60.64
N ILE A 684 -3.80 14.11 -60.12
CA ILE A 684 -4.10 13.80 -58.72
C ILE A 684 -2.90 14.21 -57.86
N GLY A 685 -3.15 15.15 -56.93
CA GLY A 685 -2.16 15.73 -56.01
C GLY A 685 -1.63 17.11 -56.40
N ILE A 686 -2.04 17.68 -57.53
CA ILE A 686 -1.39 18.86 -58.13
C ILE A 686 -2.15 20.19 -57.87
N GLY A 687 -3.38 20.15 -57.36
CA GLY A 687 -4.17 21.36 -57.08
C GLY A 687 -4.20 21.73 -55.60
N LYS A 688 -3.42 22.74 -55.20
CA LYS A 688 -3.55 23.46 -53.93
C LYS A 688 -3.96 24.90 -54.26
N HIS A 689 -5.09 25.36 -53.71
CA HIS A 689 -5.64 26.69 -54.01
C HIS A 689 -5.94 27.46 -52.74
N TYR A 690 -5.62 28.76 -52.69
CA TYR A 690 -5.92 29.60 -51.53
C TYR A 690 -7.38 30.05 -51.50
N LEU A 691 -7.97 30.01 -50.32
CA LEU A 691 -9.29 30.54 -49.99
C LEU A 691 -9.18 32.06 -49.83
N HIS A 692 -9.82 32.81 -50.73
CA HIS A 692 -9.77 34.28 -50.74
C HIS A 692 -10.93 34.87 -49.93
N GLY A 693 -10.63 35.77 -48.97
CA GLY A 693 -11.64 36.36 -48.07
C GLY A 693 -12.59 37.41 -48.68
N ASN A 694 -12.36 37.88 -49.92
CA ASN A 694 -13.05 39.07 -50.47
C ASN A 694 -14.06 38.77 -51.61
N GLY A 695 -14.65 37.57 -51.66
CA GLY A 695 -15.89 37.32 -52.43
C GLY A 695 -15.76 37.14 -53.94
N VAL A 696 -14.57 37.27 -54.54
CA VAL A 696 -14.31 36.84 -55.93
C VAL A 696 -13.07 35.95 -55.93
N SER A 697 -13.27 34.65 -55.70
CA SER A 697 -12.19 33.67 -55.81
C SER A 697 -11.79 33.50 -57.29
N PRO A 698 -10.49 33.56 -57.63
CA PRO A 698 -10.00 33.32 -58.98
C PRO A 698 -10.13 31.85 -59.40
N ASP A 699 -10.32 30.94 -58.44
CA ASP A 699 -10.50 29.50 -58.64
C ASP A 699 -11.90 29.02 -58.23
N ILE A 700 -12.46 28.08 -59.00
CA ILE A 700 -13.81 27.54 -58.80
C ILE A 700 -13.95 26.71 -57.52
N GLN A 701 -12.93 25.92 -57.14
CA GLN A 701 -13.01 25.06 -55.95
C GLN A 701 -13.00 25.93 -54.69
N ALA A 702 -12.11 26.92 -54.65
CA ALA A 702 -12.09 27.92 -53.59
C ALA A 702 -13.40 28.73 -53.54
N TYR A 703 -14.01 29.05 -54.69
CA TYR A 703 -15.32 29.72 -54.72
C TYR A 703 -16.41 28.87 -54.05
N ILE A 704 -16.55 27.59 -54.41
CA ILE A 704 -17.55 26.70 -53.80
C ILE A 704 -17.29 26.52 -52.31
N ALA A 705 -16.03 26.45 -51.89
CA ALA A 705 -15.63 26.30 -50.50
C ALA A 705 -16.00 27.52 -49.63
N THR A 706 -15.99 28.73 -50.18
CA THR A 706 -16.19 29.98 -49.41
C THR A 706 -17.55 30.64 -49.61
N THR A 707 -18.37 30.18 -50.56
CA THR A 707 -19.64 30.85 -50.87
C THR A 707 -20.71 30.57 -49.81
N GLU A 708 -21.40 31.63 -49.37
CA GLU A 708 -22.53 31.53 -48.46
C GLU A 708 -23.75 32.29 -49.02
N PRO A 709 -24.95 31.66 -49.13
CA PRO A 709 -25.26 30.25 -48.91
C PRO A 709 -24.48 29.29 -49.83
N PRO A 710 -24.28 28.01 -49.45
CA PRO A 710 -23.55 27.04 -50.24
C PRO A 710 -24.22 26.84 -51.59
N VAL A 711 -23.39 26.73 -52.62
CA VAL A 711 -23.84 26.54 -54.00
C VAL A 711 -23.23 25.28 -54.60
N ILE A 712 -23.98 24.60 -55.47
CA ILE A 712 -23.43 23.59 -56.37
C ILE A 712 -23.35 24.22 -57.74
N GLU A 713 -22.24 24.04 -58.44
CA GLU A 713 -22.07 24.62 -59.76
C GLU A 713 -21.67 23.55 -60.78
N VAL A 714 -22.45 23.43 -61.85
CA VAL A 714 -22.17 22.54 -62.98
C VAL A 714 -21.74 23.39 -64.18
N ILE A 715 -20.57 23.09 -64.71
CA ILE A 715 -19.90 23.86 -65.75
C ILE A 715 -19.46 22.92 -66.87
N SER A 716 -19.72 23.33 -68.11
CA SER A 716 -19.12 22.77 -69.32
C SER A 716 -18.40 23.87 -70.08
N GLY A 717 -17.23 23.56 -70.65
CA GLY A 717 -16.45 24.52 -71.43
C GLY A 717 -15.54 25.42 -70.57
N ASN A 718 -15.06 26.52 -71.17
CA ASN A 718 -14.00 27.37 -70.63
C ASN A 718 -14.51 28.44 -69.63
N ASP A 719 -14.54 28.13 -68.33
CA ASP A 719 -14.83 29.15 -67.31
C ASP A 719 -13.59 30.02 -67.02
N ARG A 720 -13.82 31.34 -66.88
CA ARG A 720 -12.79 32.33 -66.53
C ARG A 720 -12.04 32.05 -65.22
N ARG A 721 -12.60 31.22 -64.34
CA ARG A 721 -11.98 30.79 -63.07
C ARG A 721 -11.05 29.59 -63.23
N PHE A 722 -10.95 28.98 -64.42
CA PHE A 722 -9.93 27.97 -64.68
C PHE A 722 -8.60 28.62 -65.04
N ASP A 723 -7.50 28.02 -64.59
CA ASP A 723 -6.19 28.32 -65.15
C ASP A 723 -6.14 27.86 -66.63
N LYS A 724 -5.78 28.77 -67.53
CA LYS A 724 -5.83 28.51 -68.99
C LYS A 724 -4.83 27.46 -69.46
N TYR A 725 -3.73 27.28 -68.74
CA TYR A 725 -2.74 26.25 -69.07
C TYR A 725 -3.27 24.87 -68.68
N ILE A 726 -3.72 24.72 -67.43
CA ILE A 726 -4.42 23.54 -66.94
C ILE A 726 -5.58 23.18 -67.88
N PHE A 727 -6.43 24.16 -68.17
CA PHE A 727 -7.65 23.98 -68.94
C PHE A 727 -7.36 23.36 -70.31
N ARG A 728 -6.30 23.84 -70.97
CA ARG A 728 -5.85 23.33 -72.28
C ARG A 728 -5.12 22.00 -72.17
N LYS A 729 -4.16 21.87 -71.24
CA LYS A 729 -3.31 20.67 -71.08
C LYS A 729 -4.12 19.40 -70.84
N PHE A 730 -5.15 19.50 -70.00
CA PHE A 730 -5.97 18.34 -69.63
C PHE A 730 -7.26 18.21 -70.45
N GLY A 731 -7.48 19.09 -71.45
CA GLY A 731 -8.61 18.97 -72.37
C GLY A 731 -9.97 19.30 -71.73
N HIS A 732 -9.98 20.18 -70.73
CA HIS A 732 -11.18 20.56 -69.97
C HIS A 732 -12.28 21.19 -70.83
N ALA A 733 -11.94 21.72 -72.02
CA ALA A 733 -12.90 22.22 -73.01
C ALA A 733 -13.94 21.18 -73.44
N ARG A 734 -13.62 19.89 -73.31
CA ARG A 734 -14.53 18.80 -73.67
C ARG A 734 -15.21 18.17 -72.47
N MET A 735 -15.04 18.68 -71.25
CA MET A 735 -15.58 18.07 -70.03
C MET A 735 -16.84 18.77 -69.52
N SER A 736 -17.71 18.01 -68.87
CA SER A 736 -18.76 18.55 -67.98
C SER A 736 -18.42 18.20 -66.54
N ARG A 737 -18.49 19.19 -65.64
CA ARG A 737 -18.03 19.09 -64.25
C ARG A 737 -19.03 19.67 -63.28
N ALA A 738 -19.21 19.01 -62.14
CA ALA A 738 -19.97 19.51 -61.00
C ALA A 738 -19.05 19.72 -59.81
N PHE A 739 -19.11 20.91 -59.22
CA PHE A 739 -18.40 21.27 -58.00
C PHE A 739 -19.40 21.38 -56.86
N ILE A 740 -19.26 20.52 -55.87
CA ILE A 740 -20.27 20.26 -54.84
C ILE A 740 -19.64 20.47 -53.45
N PRO A 741 -20.25 21.27 -52.55
CA PRO A 741 -19.69 21.49 -51.23
C PRO A 741 -19.92 20.28 -50.32
N VAL A 742 -18.96 19.98 -49.45
CA VAL A 742 -19.09 19.01 -48.36
C VAL A 742 -19.37 19.77 -47.07
N ILE A 743 -20.57 19.59 -46.51
CA ILE A 743 -21.02 20.31 -45.31
C ILE A 743 -21.03 19.36 -44.11
N LEU A 744 -20.27 19.71 -43.08
CA LEU A 744 -20.32 19.09 -41.76
C LEU A 744 -21.34 19.81 -40.88
N CYS A 745 -22.10 19.05 -40.09
CA CYS A 745 -23.14 19.57 -39.21
C CYS A 745 -23.36 18.62 -38.03
N ASP A 746 -23.80 19.16 -36.89
CA ASP A 746 -24.25 18.38 -35.73
C ASP A 746 -25.43 17.44 -36.04
N ASN A 747 -26.30 17.82 -36.97
CA ASN A 747 -27.40 17.01 -37.47
C ASN A 747 -27.30 16.81 -38.98
N GLN A 748 -26.70 15.68 -39.39
CA GLN A 748 -26.54 15.33 -40.80
C GLN A 748 -27.87 15.15 -41.54
N SER A 749 -28.94 14.76 -40.84
CA SER A 749 -30.28 14.65 -41.43
C SER A 749 -30.84 16.01 -41.81
N ALA A 750 -30.53 17.06 -41.06
CA ALA A 750 -30.96 18.42 -41.39
C ALA A 750 -30.27 18.95 -42.67
N VAL A 751 -28.96 18.70 -42.83
CA VAL A 751 -28.20 19.07 -44.05
C VAL A 751 -28.76 18.39 -45.29
N MET A 752 -29.08 17.10 -45.20
CA MET A 752 -29.60 16.32 -46.32
C MET A 752 -30.96 16.83 -46.85
N ASN A 753 -31.71 17.52 -46.00
CA ASN A 753 -33.06 18.01 -46.28
C ASN A 753 -33.09 19.44 -46.85
N LEU A 754 -31.93 20.11 -47.00
CA LEU A 754 -31.85 21.42 -47.64
C LEU A 754 -32.45 21.36 -49.06
N LYS A 755 -33.34 22.31 -49.36
CA LYS A 755 -33.98 22.40 -50.68
C LYS A 755 -33.10 23.18 -51.65
N TRP A 756 -32.78 22.53 -52.78
CA TRP A 756 -31.96 23.11 -53.84
C TRP A 756 -32.84 23.57 -55.00
N SER A 757 -32.63 24.80 -55.46
CA SER A 757 -33.24 25.35 -56.68
C SER A 757 -32.19 25.51 -57.76
N SER A 758 -32.50 25.12 -59.00
CA SER A 758 -31.57 25.20 -60.13
C SER A 758 -31.86 26.40 -61.03
N TYR A 759 -30.83 27.15 -61.39
CA TYR A 759 -30.89 28.26 -62.33
C TYR A 759 -29.91 28.00 -63.48
N SER A 760 -30.44 27.85 -64.70
CA SER A 760 -29.61 27.81 -65.90
C SER A 760 -29.16 29.23 -66.23
N MET A 761 -27.85 29.43 -66.34
CA MET A 761 -27.26 30.73 -66.66
C MET A 761 -26.65 30.70 -68.06
N SER A 762 -26.54 31.87 -68.70
CA SER A 762 -25.67 32.00 -69.87
C SER A 762 -24.23 31.66 -69.46
N PRO A 763 -23.48 30.89 -70.26
CA PRO A 763 -22.10 30.53 -69.95
C PRO A 763 -21.25 31.81 -69.80
N ASN A 764 -20.49 31.92 -68.71
CA ASN A 764 -19.57 33.05 -68.48
C ASN A 764 -18.20 32.69 -69.05
N VAL A 765 -18.19 32.39 -70.35
CA VAL A 765 -17.09 31.73 -71.08
C VAL A 765 -16.43 32.77 -71.99
N GLU A 766 -15.09 32.82 -71.99
CA GLU A 766 -14.34 33.77 -72.84
C GLU A 766 -14.55 33.53 -74.35
N GLU A 767 -14.93 32.31 -74.75
CA GLU A 767 -15.23 31.91 -76.12
C GLU A 767 -16.62 31.26 -76.19
N ASN A 768 -17.54 31.81 -76.98
CA ASN A 768 -18.91 31.31 -77.05
C ASN A 768 -18.96 30.06 -77.97
N VAL A 769 -18.67 28.88 -77.42
CA VAL A 769 -18.64 27.60 -78.16
C VAL A 769 -20.04 26.95 -78.16
N PRO A 770 -20.56 26.47 -79.30
CA PRO A 770 -21.84 25.76 -79.34
C PRO A 770 -21.81 24.50 -78.46
N GLY A 771 -22.66 24.44 -77.42
CA GLY A 771 -22.78 23.30 -76.51
C GLY A 771 -22.45 23.62 -75.05
N ASP A 772 -21.77 24.74 -74.78
CA ASP A 772 -21.43 25.16 -73.41
C ASP A 772 -22.66 25.51 -72.57
N PHE A 773 -22.61 25.18 -71.29
CA PHE A 773 -23.68 25.45 -70.34
C PHE A 773 -23.13 25.65 -68.94
N ARG A 774 -23.89 26.42 -68.15
CA ARG A 774 -23.64 26.68 -66.75
C ARG A 774 -24.95 26.53 -65.98
N THR A 775 -24.96 25.68 -64.97
CA THR A 775 -26.11 25.50 -64.08
C THR A 775 -25.68 25.70 -62.65
N LEU A 776 -26.31 26.66 -61.98
CA LEU A 776 -26.07 26.97 -60.58
C LEU A 776 -27.23 26.42 -59.75
N PHE A 777 -26.92 25.69 -58.69
CA PHE A 777 -27.90 25.26 -57.70
C PHE A 777 -27.64 26.03 -56.40
N THR A 778 -28.67 26.67 -55.88
CA THR A 778 -28.60 27.46 -54.66
C THR A 778 -29.64 26.98 -53.65
N VAL A 779 -29.30 27.07 -52.38
CA VAL A 779 -30.26 26.94 -51.28
C VAL A 779 -30.88 28.31 -51.00
N ASP A 780 -32.16 28.34 -50.61
CA ASP A 780 -32.80 29.59 -50.16
C ASP A 780 -32.02 30.20 -48.98
N ALA A 781 -31.72 31.50 -49.05
CA ALA A 781 -30.89 32.17 -48.05
C ALA A 781 -31.54 32.18 -46.65
N THR A 782 -32.86 32.29 -46.59
CA THR A 782 -33.63 32.30 -45.33
C THR A 782 -33.66 30.90 -44.72
N GLU A 783 -33.85 29.87 -45.56
CA GLU A 783 -33.79 28.46 -45.14
C GLU A 783 -32.39 28.10 -44.60
N TYR A 784 -31.34 28.57 -45.27
CA TYR A 784 -29.96 28.33 -44.85
C TYR A 784 -29.57 29.11 -43.58
N GLU A 785 -30.02 30.37 -43.42
CA GLU A 785 -29.82 31.12 -42.17
C GLU A 785 -30.49 30.45 -40.97
N ASN A 786 -31.72 29.94 -41.14
CA ASN A 786 -32.41 29.20 -40.09
C ASN A 786 -31.67 27.90 -39.75
N PHE A 787 -31.20 27.18 -40.77
CA PHE A 787 -30.36 26.00 -40.57
C PHE A 787 -29.10 26.33 -39.76
N LYS A 788 -28.37 27.40 -40.09
CA LYS A 788 -27.18 27.85 -39.33
C LYS A 788 -27.46 28.28 -37.89
N ARG A 789 -28.64 28.83 -37.61
CA ARG A 789 -29.03 29.24 -36.26
C ARG A 789 -29.32 28.04 -35.35
N VAL A 790 -29.87 26.97 -35.91
CA VAL A 790 -30.27 25.77 -35.16
C VAL A 790 -29.16 24.73 -35.13
N HIS A 791 -28.33 24.70 -36.17
CA HIS A 791 -27.31 23.67 -36.41
C HIS A 791 -25.96 24.29 -36.76
N SER A 792 -24.88 23.73 -36.23
CA SER A 792 -23.49 24.16 -36.44
C SER A 792 -22.91 23.73 -37.81
N GLY A 793 -23.59 24.09 -38.90
CA GLY A 793 -23.20 23.73 -40.26
C GLY A 793 -21.98 24.50 -40.79
N ARG A 794 -20.95 23.78 -41.26
CA ARG A 794 -19.73 24.35 -41.89
C ARG A 794 -19.29 23.58 -43.12
N VAL A 795 -18.79 24.27 -44.15
CA VAL A 795 -18.14 23.62 -45.30
C VAL A 795 -16.76 23.12 -44.86
N ILE A 796 -16.44 21.86 -45.16
CA ILE A 796 -15.16 21.21 -44.85
C ILE A 796 -14.34 20.86 -46.10
N GLY A 797 -14.94 20.97 -47.28
CA GLY A 797 -14.31 20.58 -48.53
C GLY A 797 -15.25 20.70 -49.73
N THR A 798 -14.77 20.23 -50.88
CA THR A 798 -15.54 20.13 -52.12
C THR A 798 -15.38 18.77 -52.75
N ILE A 799 -16.33 18.39 -53.59
CA ILE A 799 -16.26 17.24 -54.47
C ILE A 799 -16.33 17.75 -55.91
N GLU A 800 -15.44 17.27 -56.74
CA GLU A 800 -15.47 17.48 -58.18
C GLU A 800 -15.77 16.15 -58.87
N VAL A 801 -16.87 16.08 -59.61
CA VAL A 801 -17.26 14.91 -60.41
C VAL A 801 -17.57 15.35 -61.83
N GLY A 802 -17.38 14.45 -62.80
CA GLY A 802 -17.67 14.84 -64.17
C GLY A 802 -17.48 13.75 -65.21
N TYR A 803 -17.72 14.17 -66.46
CA TYR A 803 -17.60 13.37 -67.67
C TYR A 803 -16.57 13.99 -68.61
N TYR A 804 -15.80 13.17 -69.31
CA TYR A 804 -14.88 13.58 -70.37
C TYR A 804 -15.58 14.07 -71.63
N ASN A 805 -16.89 13.84 -71.73
CA ASN A 805 -17.74 14.27 -72.83
C ASN A 805 -18.70 15.38 -72.39
N HIS A 806 -18.48 16.60 -72.89
CA HIS A 806 -19.26 17.81 -72.60
C HIS A 806 -20.74 17.69 -73.02
N ALA A 807 -21.07 16.73 -73.89
CA ALA A 807 -22.46 16.45 -74.25
C ALA A 807 -23.24 15.79 -73.10
N HIS A 808 -22.57 15.15 -72.14
CA HIS A 808 -23.22 14.57 -70.97
C HIS A 808 -23.43 15.67 -69.93
N ARG A 809 -24.70 16.00 -69.69
CA ARG A 809 -25.07 17.02 -68.69
C ARG A 809 -25.42 16.35 -67.38
N LEU A 810 -24.72 16.73 -66.30
CA LEU A 810 -25.22 16.43 -64.96
C LEU A 810 -26.57 17.14 -64.74
N ILE A 811 -27.58 16.35 -64.39
CA ILE A 811 -28.91 16.88 -64.05
C ILE A 811 -29.02 17.18 -62.55
N THR A 812 -30.01 17.99 -62.19
CA THR A 812 -30.28 18.43 -60.80
C THR A 812 -30.26 17.27 -59.79
N ASP A 813 -30.92 16.16 -60.13
CA ASP A 813 -31.07 15.03 -59.22
C ASP A 813 -29.73 14.33 -58.95
N GLU A 814 -28.83 14.25 -59.92
CA GLU A 814 -27.50 13.65 -59.77
C GLU A 814 -26.60 14.51 -58.89
N ALA A 815 -26.54 15.83 -59.15
CA ALA A 815 -25.71 16.75 -58.38
C ALA A 815 -26.16 16.84 -56.91
N VAL A 816 -27.48 16.89 -56.66
CA VAL A 816 -28.04 16.89 -55.30
C VAL A 816 -27.89 15.52 -54.63
N ALA A 817 -27.94 14.41 -55.37
CA ALA A 817 -27.70 13.08 -54.82
C ALA A 817 -26.24 12.90 -54.35
N VAL A 818 -25.28 13.43 -55.11
CA VAL A 818 -23.86 13.46 -54.71
C VAL A 818 -23.69 14.34 -53.47
N PHE A 819 -24.30 15.54 -53.43
CA PHE A 819 -24.30 16.38 -52.22
C PHE A 819 -24.84 15.65 -50.98
N ARG A 820 -26.00 14.98 -51.08
CA ARG A 820 -26.57 14.22 -49.95
C ARG A 820 -25.68 13.06 -49.51
N ARG A 821 -24.96 12.43 -50.44
CA ARG A 821 -24.03 11.35 -50.10
C ARG A 821 -22.76 11.89 -49.45
N ALA A 822 -22.26 13.02 -49.92
CA ALA A 822 -21.18 13.77 -49.29
C ALA A 822 -21.54 14.20 -47.87
N ALA A 823 -22.73 14.77 -47.65
CA ALA A 823 -23.23 15.13 -46.33
C ALA A 823 -23.28 13.91 -45.38
N ARG A 824 -23.80 12.76 -45.82
CA ARG A 824 -23.78 11.52 -45.01
C ARG A 824 -22.38 11.08 -44.60
N ARG A 825 -21.40 11.29 -45.47
CA ARG A 825 -20.00 10.90 -45.20
C ARG A 825 -19.20 12.01 -44.53
N ALA A 826 -19.72 13.24 -44.45
CA ALA A 826 -19.01 14.39 -43.91
C ALA A 826 -18.53 14.21 -42.47
N LEU A 827 -19.28 13.49 -41.63
CA LEU A 827 -18.86 13.15 -40.27
C LEU A 827 -17.64 12.20 -40.28
N GLY A 828 -17.70 11.10 -41.04
CA GLY A 828 -16.56 10.19 -41.19
C GLY A 828 -15.35 10.84 -41.88
N LEU A 829 -15.57 11.78 -42.81
CA LEU A 829 -14.49 12.59 -43.39
C LEU A 829 -13.89 13.60 -42.39
N HIS A 830 -14.62 13.95 -41.34
CA HIS A 830 -14.19 14.86 -40.27
C HIS A 830 -13.58 14.12 -39.08
N ASP A 831 -14.05 12.93 -38.73
CA ASP A 831 -13.52 12.08 -37.64
C ASP A 831 -12.06 11.67 -37.89
N VAL A 832 -11.62 11.87 -39.13
CA VAL A 832 -10.26 11.67 -39.66
C VAL A 832 -9.36 12.90 -39.45
N SER A 833 -9.87 13.96 -38.80
CA SER A 833 -9.13 15.19 -38.58
C SER A 833 -8.49 15.25 -37.19
N LEU A 834 -7.39 15.99 -37.10
CA LEU A 834 -6.73 16.28 -35.82
C LEU A 834 -7.70 16.89 -34.78
N ASP A 835 -8.70 17.65 -35.24
CA ASP A 835 -9.75 18.22 -34.38
C ASP A 835 -10.57 17.15 -33.65
N ALA A 836 -10.86 16.01 -34.28
CA ALA A 836 -11.62 14.90 -33.69
C ALA A 836 -10.86 14.21 -32.57
N VAL A 837 -9.54 14.03 -32.72
CA VAL A 837 -8.70 13.48 -31.65
C VAL A 837 -8.59 14.45 -30.49
N LEU A 838 -8.40 15.75 -30.76
CA LEU A 838 -8.38 16.76 -29.69
C LEU A 838 -9.71 16.85 -28.95
N HIS A 839 -10.84 16.65 -29.65
CA HIS A 839 -12.17 16.54 -29.02
C HIS A 839 -12.25 15.33 -28.10
N THR A 840 -11.78 14.16 -28.56
CA THR A 840 -11.71 12.94 -27.75
C THR A 840 -10.86 13.14 -26.48
N VAL A 841 -9.74 13.85 -26.60
CA VAL A 841 -8.89 14.19 -25.43
C VAL A 841 -9.64 15.07 -24.44
N ALA A 842 -10.32 16.13 -24.91
CA ALA A 842 -11.10 17.02 -24.05
C ALA A 842 -12.25 16.27 -23.36
N GLU A 843 -12.93 15.37 -24.07
CA GLU A 843 -14.00 14.53 -23.51
C GLU A 843 -13.47 13.55 -22.45
N VAL A 844 -12.33 12.90 -22.72
CA VAL A 844 -11.67 12.02 -21.75
C VAL A 844 -11.25 12.81 -20.52
N ALA A 845 -10.73 14.03 -20.68
CA ALA A 845 -10.39 14.90 -19.55
C ALA A 845 -11.63 15.21 -18.70
N VAL A 846 -12.75 15.60 -19.32
CA VAL A 846 -14.03 15.85 -18.63
C VAL A 846 -14.47 14.65 -17.80
N ASN A 847 -14.49 13.46 -18.41
CA ASN A 847 -14.97 12.25 -17.76
C ASN A 847 -14.04 11.76 -16.64
N MET A 848 -12.72 11.84 -16.84
CA MET A 848 -11.72 11.29 -15.94
C MET A 848 -11.63 12.03 -14.60
N VAL A 849 -11.84 13.35 -14.59
CA VAL A 849 -11.81 14.15 -13.35
C VAL A 849 -13.18 14.68 -12.93
N GLY A 850 -14.24 14.33 -13.67
CA GLY A 850 -15.61 14.81 -13.43
C GLY A 850 -15.68 16.33 -13.51
N ALA A 851 -15.15 16.89 -14.59
CA ALA A 851 -15.19 18.33 -14.86
C ALA A 851 -16.47 18.72 -15.61
N ASP A 852 -16.77 20.01 -15.64
CA ASP A 852 -17.95 20.55 -16.31
C ASP A 852 -17.64 21.01 -17.75
N ALA A 853 -16.37 21.33 -18.02
CA ALA A 853 -15.87 21.62 -19.36
C ALA A 853 -14.36 21.37 -19.47
N ALA A 854 -13.87 21.15 -20.70
CA ALA A 854 -12.46 21.13 -21.01
C ALA A 854 -12.17 21.72 -22.38
N THR A 855 -10.99 22.34 -22.53
CA THR A 855 -10.43 22.76 -23.82
C THR A 855 -9.05 22.19 -24.01
N VAL A 856 -8.73 21.79 -25.24
CA VAL A 856 -7.37 21.40 -25.63
C VAL A 856 -6.95 22.29 -26.78
N GLY A 857 -5.76 22.87 -26.71
CA GLY A 857 -5.17 23.64 -27.81
C GLY A 857 -3.73 23.20 -28.07
N MET A 858 -3.34 23.04 -29.33
CA MET A 858 -1.98 22.68 -29.74
C MET A 858 -1.31 23.86 -30.44
N TYR A 859 -0.03 24.11 -30.17
CA TYR A 859 0.77 25.12 -30.85
C TYR A 859 1.25 24.63 -32.22
N LEU A 860 1.30 25.52 -33.22
CA LEU A 860 1.83 25.21 -34.55
C LEU A 860 3.35 25.06 -34.57
N SER A 861 3.99 25.90 -33.75
CA SER A 861 5.43 26.02 -33.59
C SER A 861 5.67 26.45 -32.15
N PRO A 862 6.78 26.04 -31.50
CA PRO A 862 7.08 26.45 -30.14
C PRO A 862 7.36 27.96 -29.97
N THR A 863 7.35 28.73 -31.07
CA THR A 863 7.45 30.20 -31.10
C THR A 863 6.11 30.91 -31.37
N SER A 864 5.05 30.19 -31.74
CA SER A 864 3.72 30.78 -31.96
C SER A 864 3.01 31.05 -30.63
N HIS A 865 2.40 32.24 -30.50
CA HIS A 865 1.53 32.60 -29.37
C HIS A 865 0.04 32.32 -29.63
N ALA A 866 -0.28 31.55 -30.69
CA ALA A 866 -1.63 31.12 -31.02
C ALA A 866 -1.69 29.59 -31.13
N PHE A 867 -2.82 29.01 -30.73
CA PHE A 867 -3.09 27.60 -31.02
C PHE A 867 -3.35 27.42 -32.51
N ALA A 868 -2.76 26.39 -33.09
CA ALA A 868 -3.02 25.91 -34.44
C ALA A 868 -4.30 25.09 -34.53
N PHE A 869 -4.53 24.27 -33.49
CA PHE A 869 -5.62 23.30 -33.42
C PHE A 869 -6.23 23.37 -32.05
N GLY A 870 -7.54 23.10 -31.93
CA GLY A 870 -8.15 23.01 -30.61
C GLY A 870 -9.57 22.49 -30.61
N ALA A 871 -9.96 21.94 -29.47
CA ALA A 871 -11.27 21.39 -29.23
C ALA A 871 -11.83 21.85 -27.88
N HIS A 872 -13.15 21.84 -27.78
CA HIS A 872 -13.91 22.21 -26.59
C HIS A 872 -15.00 21.18 -26.33
N VAL A 873 -15.17 20.78 -25.07
CA VAL A 873 -16.23 19.87 -24.62
C VAL A 873 -16.84 20.43 -23.33
N GLY A 874 -18.17 20.35 -23.21
CA GLY A 874 -18.91 20.73 -22.01
C GLY A 874 -19.46 22.17 -22.03
N ALA A 875 -19.70 22.72 -20.85
CA ALA A 875 -20.34 24.03 -20.67
C ALA A 875 -19.62 25.18 -21.40
N ALA A 876 -20.36 26.25 -21.73
CA ALA A 876 -19.82 27.39 -22.47
C ALA A 876 -18.68 28.09 -21.70
N ILE A 877 -17.58 28.38 -22.40
CA ILE A 877 -16.40 29.05 -21.85
C ILE A 877 -16.34 30.50 -22.33
N PRO A 878 -15.89 31.45 -21.49
CA PRO A 878 -15.84 32.88 -21.84
C PRO A 878 -14.87 33.17 -22.99
N GLU A 879 -15.20 34.17 -23.81
CA GLU A 879 -14.27 34.74 -24.78
C GLU A 879 -12.99 35.23 -24.08
N GLY A 880 -11.83 34.79 -24.58
CA GLY A 880 -10.52 35.14 -24.02
C GLY A 880 -9.87 34.07 -23.12
N LEU A 881 -10.63 33.09 -22.62
CA LEU A 881 -10.10 31.93 -21.86
C LEU A 881 -9.88 30.67 -22.74
N SER A 882 -10.18 30.77 -24.03
CA SER A 882 -10.00 29.70 -25.03
C SER A 882 -8.71 29.83 -25.85
N GLY A 883 -8.07 31.01 -25.88
CA GLY A 883 -6.88 31.30 -26.70
C GLY A 883 -5.56 31.03 -25.98
N ALA A 884 -4.42 31.03 -26.68
CA ALA A 884 -3.11 30.66 -26.09
C ALA A 884 -2.39 31.79 -25.34
N THR A 885 -3.04 32.93 -25.15
CA THR A 885 -2.40 34.20 -24.75
C THR A 885 -2.69 34.65 -23.32
N ASP A 886 -3.58 33.97 -22.60
CA ASP A 886 -3.94 34.30 -21.21
C ASP A 886 -2.78 34.06 -20.21
N ALA A 887 -2.85 34.70 -19.04
CA ALA A 887 -1.76 34.63 -18.06
C ALA A 887 -1.51 33.21 -17.51
N PRO A 888 -2.55 32.41 -17.16
CA PRO A 888 -2.39 31.01 -16.74
C PRO A 888 -1.70 30.13 -17.80
N ALA A 889 -2.07 30.27 -19.07
CA ALA A 889 -1.49 29.56 -20.21
C ALA A 889 0.01 29.87 -20.37
N ARG A 890 0.37 31.15 -20.35
CA ARG A 890 1.79 31.58 -20.41
C ARG A 890 2.58 31.04 -19.24
N MET A 891 1.98 31.00 -18.05
CA MET A 891 2.65 30.49 -16.86
C MET A 891 2.86 28.97 -16.93
N ALA A 892 1.83 28.21 -17.31
CA ALA A 892 1.92 26.76 -17.50
C ALA A 892 2.96 26.41 -18.58
N GLN A 893 2.97 27.16 -19.69
CA GLN A 893 3.97 27.02 -20.75
C GLN A 893 5.38 27.40 -20.28
N LYS A 894 5.54 28.47 -19.49
CA LYS A 894 6.87 28.87 -18.97
C LYS A 894 7.41 27.88 -17.94
N ARG A 895 6.56 27.38 -17.06
CA ARG A 895 6.94 26.48 -15.94
C ARG A 895 7.00 25.01 -16.35
N GLN A 896 6.36 24.63 -17.46
CA GLN A 896 6.17 23.23 -17.85
C GLN A 896 5.51 22.40 -16.73
N GLN A 897 4.60 23.03 -15.98
CA GLN A 897 3.86 22.44 -14.85
C GLN A 897 2.41 22.91 -14.88
N ALA A 898 1.50 22.14 -14.28
CA ALA A 898 0.12 22.54 -14.14
C ALA A 898 -0.04 23.84 -13.32
N VAL A 899 -1.00 24.68 -13.71
CA VAL A 899 -1.37 25.92 -13.03
C VAL A 899 -2.84 25.83 -12.61
N ILE A 900 -3.10 26.12 -11.34
CA ILE A 900 -4.46 26.10 -10.76
C ILE A 900 -4.90 27.55 -10.58
N VAL A 901 -6.13 27.85 -11.02
CA VAL A 901 -6.76 29.17 -10.89
C VAL A 901 -8.09 29.02 -10.15
N PRO A 902 -8.20 29.49 -8.90
CA PRO A 902 -9.46 29.48 -8.13
C PRO A 902 -10.37 30.66 -8.50
N SER A 903 -11.65 30.60 -8.13
CA SER A 903 -12.63 31.68 -8.37
C SER A 903 -12.60 32.82 -7.34
N SER A 904 -11.85 32.69 -6.25
CA SER A 904 -11.74 33.71 -5.19
C SER A 904 -10.29 34.10 -4.92
N GLU A 905 -10.05 35.41 -4.81
CA GLU A 905 -8.74 36.03 -4.57
C GLU A 905 -8.08 35.62 -3.24
N SER A 906 -8.82 35.03 -2.30
CA SER A 906 -8.35 34.70 -0.94
C SER A 906 -7.43 33.48 -0.83
N MET A 907 -7.11 32.79 -1.94
CA MET A 907 -6.28 31.57 -1.95
C MET A 907 -4.98 31.67 -2.75
N VAL A 908 -4.66 32.83 -3.34
CA VAL A 908 -3.43 33.06 -4.12
C VAL A 908 -2.78 34.36 -3.65
N ASP A 909 -1.45 34.43 -3.67
CA ASP A 909 -0.71 35.70 -3.51
C ASP A 909 -1.36 36.78 -4.38
N ALA A 910 -1.88 37.82 -3.73
CA ALA A 910 -2.81 38.79 -4.30
C ALA A 910 -2.31 39.41 -5.62
N GLY A 911 -3.15 39.34 -6.67
CA GLY A 911 -3.01 40.15 -7.88
C GLY A 911 -2.53 39.43 -9.16
N GLN A 912 -2.25 38.12 -9.14
CA GLN A 912 -1.58 37.48 -10.29
C GLN A 912 -2.52 37.07 -11.44
N PHE A 913 -3.82 36.86 -11.19
CA PHE A 913 -4.80 36.36 -12.18
C PHE A 913 -6.21 37.01 -12.05
N ASP A 914 -6.30 38.25 -11.57
CA ASP A 914 -7.57 38.89 -11.19
C ASP A 914 -8.59 38.97 -12.34
N ALA A 915 -8.13 39.13 -13.58
CA ALA A 915 -9.01 39.16 -14.76
C ALA A 915 -9.59 37.77 -15.04
N GLU A 916 -8.77 36.72 -14.95
CA GLU A 916 -9.16 35.33 -15.19
C GLU A 916 -10.05 34.78 -14.07
N CYS A 917 -9.77 35.09 -12.80
CA CYS A 917 -10.63 34.73 -11.66
C CYS A 917 -12.04 35.31 -11.81
N ARG A 918 -12.16 36.56 -12.29
CA ARG A 918 -13.46 37.20 -12.59
C ARG A 918 -14.16 36.57 -13.79
N ALA A 919 -13.41 36.17 -14.83
CA ALA A 919 -13.98 35.52 -16.01
C ALA A 919 -14.51 34.11 -15.69
N ILE A 920 -13.78 33.32 -14.87
CA ILE A 920 -14.20 31.99 -14.40
C ILE A 920 -15.47 32.09 -13.55
N SER A 921 -15.48 33.00 -12.56
CA SER A 921 -16.61 33.15 -11.63
C SER A 921 -17.89 33.67 -12.32
N SER A 922 -17.78 34.61 -13.25
CA SER A 922 -18.93 35.14 -14.01
C SER A 922 -19.64 34.10 -14.88
N ASN A 923 -19.03 32.94 -15.10
CA ASN A 923 -19.57 31.86 -15.94
C ASN A 923 -19.87 30.59 -15.13
N GLY A 924 -19.98 30.71 -13.80
CA GLY A 924 -20.44 29.63 -12.93
C GLY A 924 -19.37 28.60 -12.56
N PHE A 925 -18.12 28.81 -12.97
CA PHE A 925 -16.99 27.95 -12.57
C PHE A 925 -16.35 28.46 -11.27
N LYS A 926 -15.82 27.53 -10.49
CA LYS A 926 -15.12 27.78 -9.22
C LYS A 926 -13.62 27.48 -9.29
N THR A 927 -13.21 26.60 -10.19
CA THR A 927 -11.80 26.19 -10.34
C THR A 927 -11.47 25.94 -11.80
N MET A 928 -10.30 26.38 -12.25
CA MET A 928 -9.70 26.02 -13.54
C MET A 928 -8.32 25.41 -13.31
N ILE A 929 -8.02 24.33 -14.04
CA ILE A 929 -6.69 23.71 -14.08
C ILE A 929 -6.17 23.83 -15.51
N VAL A 930 -4.94 24.34 -15.66
CA VAL A 930 -4.24 24.47 -16.95
C VAL A 930 -3.02 23.58 -16.93
N VAL A 931 -2.98 22.58 -17.81
CA VAL A 931 -1.92 21.57 -17.88
C VAL A 931 -1.17 21.69 -19.20
N PRO A 932 0.17 21.81 -19.21
CA PRO A 932 0.95 21.79 -20.44
C PRO A 932 1.00 20.39 -21.05
N VAL A 933 0.75 20.31 -22.35
CA VAL A 933 0.93 19.10 -23.16
C VAL A 933 2.37 19.08 -23.64
N VAL A 934 3.22 18.29 -23.00
CA VAL A 934 4.67 18.23 -23.25
C VAL A 934 5.03 16.89 -23.88
N ALA A 935 5.79 16.92 -24.98
CA ALA A 935 6.26 15.71 -25.64
C ALA A 935 7.29 15.01 -24.75
N GLY A 936 7.02 13.75 -24.38
CA GLY A 936 7.98 12.93 -23.66
C GLY A 936 9.05 12.43 -24.62
N GLY A 937 10.30 12.85 -24.44
CA GLY A 937 11.42 12.21 -25.15
C GLY A 937 11.56 10.75 -24.71
N ARG A 938 11.10 9.79 -25.52
CA ARG A 938 11.50 8.38 -25.34
C ARG A 938 12.95 8.22 -25.77
N ARG A 939 13.81 7.80 -24.83
CA ARG A 939 15.06 7.10 -25.17
C ARG A 939 14.68 5.73 -25.72
N HIS A 940 14.78 5.53 -27.03
CA HIS A 940 15.02 4.21 -27.60
C HIS A 940 16.51 4.06 -27.90
N GLY A 941 17.01 2.84 -27.77
CA GLY A 941 18.42 2.52 -27.49
C GLY A 941 19.45 3.23 -28.36
N GLY A 942 20.54 3.64 -27.72
CA GLY A 942 21.86 3.81 -28.34
C GLY A 942 22.13 5.07 -29.16
N ASP A 943 21.15 5.62 -29.86
CA ASP A 943 21.42 6.75 -30.76
C ASP A 943 21.38 8.10 -30.04
N ARG A 944 22.48 8.84 -30.18
CA ARG A 944 22.59 10.24 -29.75
C ARG A 944 21.55 11.04 -30.53
N LEU A 945 20.57 11.61 -29.82
CA LEU A 945 19.77 12.72 -30.32
C LEU A 945 20.74 13.82 -30.79
N GLU A 946 20.73 14.12 -32.09
CA GLU A 946 21.44 15.28 -32.62
C GLU A 946 20.92 16.56 -31.97
N ALA A 947 21.79 17.57 -31.88
CA ALA A 947 21.61 18.77 -31.07
C ALA A 947 20.45 19.69 -31.50
N ASP A 948 19.68 19.34 -32.54
CA ASP A 948 18.66 20.20 -33.15
C ASP A 948 17.22 19.97 -32.65
N ASP A 949 16.99 19.08 -31.68
CA ASP A 949 15.63 18.79 -31.17
C ASP A 949 15.15 19.80 -30.10
N TRP A 950 15.24 21.10 -30.40
CA TRP A 950 14.76 22.19 -29.54
C TRP A 950 13.22 22.20 -29.37
N ILE A 951 12.50 21.49 -30.27
CA ILE A 951 11.05 21.30 -30.25
C ILE A 951 10.63 20.33 -29.13
N ALA A 952 11.46 19.36 -28.75
CA ALA A 952 11.14 18.37 -27.73
C ALA A 952 11.11 18.88 -26.27
N LYS A 953 11.55 20.14 -26.00
CA LYS A 953 11.67 20.68 -24.63
C LYS A 953 10.62 21.72 -24.23
N ARG A 954 9.70 22.10 -25.13
CA ARG A 954 8.60 23.05 -24.84
C ARG A 954 7.25 22.36 -24.92
N ALA A 955 6.27 22.92 -24.21
CA ALA A 955 4.89 22.47 -24.28
C ALA A 955 4.36 22.71 -25.70
N ASN A 956 3.89 21.64 -26.34
CA ASN A 956 3.33 21.64 -27.68
C ASN A 956 1.82 21.89 -27.67
N GLY A 957 1.20 21.97 -26.49
CA GLY A 957 -0.18 22.40 -26.32
C GLY A 957 -0.54 22.69 -24.87
N LEU A 958 -1.80 23.01 -24.62
CA LEU A 958 -2.40 23.24 -23.31
C LEU A 958 -3.75 22.52 -23.22
N LEU A 959 -3.96 21.79 -22.13
CA LEU A 959 -5.24 21.22 -21.72
C LEU A 959 -5.78 22.05 -20.55
N ARG A 960 -6.95 22.65 -20.70
CA ARG A 960 -7.66 23.36 -19.62
C ARG A 960 -8.89 22.59 -19.20
N VAL A 961 -9.14 22.55 -17.91
CA VAL A 961 -10.28 21.85 -17.33
C VAL A 961 -10.96 22.74 -16.30
N PHE A 962 -12.29 22.82 -16.38
CA PHE A 962 -13.11 23.75 -15.62
C PHE A 962 -14.11 23.00 -14.73
N PHE A 963 -14.25 23.47 -13.49
CA PHE A 963 -15.14 22.87 -12.50
C PHE A 963 -16.07 23.91 -11.89
N ALA A 964 -17.36 23.61 -11.78
CA ALA A 964 -18.38 24.36 -11.06
C ALA A 964 -18.29 24.17 -9.54
N ARG A 965 -17.43 23.25 -9.08
CA ARG A 965 -17.15 22.96 -7.66
C ARG A 965 -15.77 23.49 -7.21
N SER A 966 -15.69 23.79 -5.92
CA SER A 966 -14.43 24.14 -5.24
C SER A 966 -13.77 22.87 -4.70
N PHE A 967 -12.45 22.87 -4.63
CA PHE A 967 -11.67 21.75 -4.08
C PHE A 967 -10.81 22.24 -2.91
N GLU A 968 -10.70 21.44 -1.85
CA GLU A 968 -9.78 21.71 -0.74
C GLU A 968 -8.33 21.31 -1.10
N THR A 969 -8.17 20.23 -1.88
CA THR A 969 -6.89 19.79 -2.45
C THR A 969 -7.10 19.27 -3.87
N LEU A 970 -6.14 19.52 -4.77
CA LEU A 970 -6.23 19.21 -6.21
C LEU A 970 -5.12 18.27 -6.70
N GLY A 971 -4.39 17.64 -5.77
CA GLY A 971 -3.21 16.83 -6.11
C GLY A 971 -3.52 15.62 -6.99
N ARG A 972 -4.70 15.01 -6.80
CA ARG A 972 -5.14 13.84 -7.57
C ARG A 972 -5.51 14.27 -8.99
N GLU A 973 -6.43 15.23 -9.14
CA GLU A 973 -6.95 15.73 -10.43
C GLU A 973 -5.83 16.24 -11.33
N VAL A 974 -4.88 17.00 -10.77
CA VAL A 974 -3.69 17.46 -11.51
C VAL A 974 -2.87 16.30 -12.03
N ALA A 975 -2.60 15.27 -11.22
CA ALA A 975 -1.84 14.10 -11.64
C ALA A 975 -2.54 13.31 -12.75
N TRP A 976 -3.88 13.18 -12.71
CA TRP A 976 -4.65 12.57 -13.80
C TRP A 976 -4.51 13.35 -15.11
N LEU A 977 -4.68 14.68 -15.05
CA LEU A 977 -4.60 15.54 -16.22
C LEU A 977 -3.19 15.62 -16.81
N GLU A 978 -2.14 15.62 -15.97
CA GLU A 978 -0.74 15.54 -16.43
C GLU A 978 -0.43 14.20 -17.11
N TYR A 979 -0.95 13.09 -16.58
CA TYR A 979 -0.81 11.79 -17.23
C TYR A 979 -1.48 11.76 -18.61
N LEU A 980 -2.72 12.25 -18.70
CA LEU A 980 -3.46 12.35 -19.95
C LEU A 980 -2.76 13.30 -20.95
N ALA A 981 -2.30 14.47 -20.50
CA ALA A 981 -1.59 15.43 -21.33
C ALA A 981 -0.32 14.82 -21.95
N ARG A 982 0.46 14.05 -21.18
CA ARG A 982 1.65 13.36 -21.69
C ARG A 982 1.31 12.30 -22.75
N ARG A 983 0.28 11.49 -22.51
CA ARG A 983 -0.19 10.47 -23.48
C ARG A 983 -0.75 11.10 -24.76
N THR A 984 -1.53 12.16 -24.60
CA THR A 984 -2.04 12.97 -25.70
C THR A 984 -0.91 13.51 -26.55
N SER A 985 0.16 14.02 -25.91
CA SER A 985 1.28 14.57 -26.64
C SER A 985 1.94 13.55 -27.57
N ASP A 986 2.11 12.30 -27.13
CA ASP A 986 2.71 11.25 -27.94
C ASP A 986 1.83 10.92 -29.15
N ALA A 987 0.53 10.76 -28.94
CA ALA A 987 -0.44 10.44 -30.01
C ALA A 987 -0.55 11.58 -31.04
N VAL A 988 -0.77 12.81 -30.57
CA VAL A 988 -0.90 14.01 -31.41
C VAL A 988 0.39 14.28 -32.18
N ARG A 989 1.56 14.11 -31.56
CA ARG A 989 2.85 14.28 -32.24
C ARG A 989 3.02 13.25 -33.35
N ASN A 990 2.70 11.98 -33.09
CA ASN A 990 2.80 10.93 -34.10
C ASN A 990 1.87 11.21 -35.28
N MET A 991 0.65 11.68 -35.04
CA MET A 991 -0.25 12.12 -36.13
C MET A 991 0.29 13.32 -36.90
N GLN A 992 0.80 14.35 -36.22
CA GLN A 992 1.41 15.49 -36.89
C GLN A 992 2.57 15.04 -37.80
N TYR A 993 3.38 14.07 -37.36
CA TYR A 993 4.40 13.47 -38.21
C TYR A 993 3.82 12.72 -39.40
N ILE A 994 2.76 11.93 -39.22
CA ILE A 994 2.13 11.19 -40.33
C ILE A 994 1.52 12.15 -41.36
N ILE A 995 0.80 13.18 -40.92
CA ILE A 995 0.25 14.22 -41.81
C ILE A 995 1.39 14.91 -42.58
N LYS A 996 2.48 15.25 -41.88
CA LYS A 996 3.68 15.84 -42.51
C LYS A 996 4.30 14.88 -43.53
N ILE A 997 4.49 13.61 -43.18
CA ILE A 997 5.07 12.58 -44.07
C ILE A 997 4.21 12.39 -45.32
N ASN A 998 2.89 12.32 -45.18
CA ASN A 998 1.99 12.13 -46.33
C ASN A 998 2.00 13.36 -47.25
N GLU A 999 2.03 14.57 -46.70
CA GLU A 999 2.20 15.80 -47.49
C GLU A 999 3.56 15.80 -48.21
N ASP A 1000 4.62 15.40 -47.51
CA ASP A 1000 5.98 15.32 -48.05
C ASP A 1000 6.07 14.28 -49.19
N GLU A 1001 5.45 13.12 -49.03
CA GLU A 1001 5.37 12.06 -50.05
C GLU A 1001 4.62 12.54 -51.29
N ARG A 1002 3.47 13.21 -51.11
CA ARG A 1002 2.69 13.80 -52.20
C ARG A 1002 3.50 14.83 -52.97
N GLN A 1003 4.19 15.73 -52.26
CA GLN A 1003 5.05 16.76 -52.86
C GLN A 1003 6.22 16.16 -53.65
N LEU A 1004 6.90 15.13 -53.11
CA LEU A 1004 7.99 14.44 -53.80
C LEU A 1004 7.49 13.65 -55.02
N SER A 1005 6.34 12.99 -54.91
CA SER A 1005 5.68 12.29 -56.01
C SER A 1005 5.33 13.26 -57.14
N ASN A 1006 4.79 14.43 -56.81
CA ASN A 1006 4.51 15.50 -57.77
C ASN A 1006 5.78 15.99 -58.47
N LEU A 1007 6.85 16.28 -57.70
CA LEU A 1007 8.13 16.69 -58.26
C LEU A 1007 8.70 15.63 -59.22
N HIS A 1008 8.62 14.34 -58.85
CA HIS A 1008 9.04 13.24 -59.71
C HIS A 1008 8.23 13.18 -61.02
N LYS A 1009 6.89 13.25 -60.94
CA LYS A 1009 6.00 13.26 -62.13
C LYS A 1009 6.32 14.43 -63.05
N ILE A 1010 6.48 15.64 -62.50
CA ILE A 1010 6.84 16.85 -63.27
C ILE A 1010 8.20 16.65 -63.93
N SER A 1011 9.18 16.10 -63.21
CA SER A 1011 10.53 15.85 -63.74
C SER A 1011 10.54 14.85 -64.89
N VAL A 1012 9.79 13.75 -64.77
CA VAL A 1012 9.61 12.77 -65.85
C VAL A 1012 8.90 13.39 -67.05
N GLY A 1013 7.85 14.19 -66.82
CA GLY A 1013 7.11 14.89 -67.89
C GLY A 1013 7.99 15.83 -68.69
N LEU A 1014 8.70 16.74 -68.00
CA LEU A 1014 9.63 17.69 -68.61
C LEU A 1014 10.78 17.00 -69.38
N SER A 1015 11.21 15.83 -68.91
CA SER A 1015 12.26 15.03 -69.56
C SER A 1015 11.78 14.23 -70.78
N ARG A 1016 10.49 13.86 -70.87
CA ARG A 1016 9.92 13.11 -72.00
C ARG A 1016 9.47 14.03 -73.14
N ASP A 1017 8.88 15.16 -72.81
CA ASP A 1017 8.15 16.02 -73.76
C ASP A 1017 8.89 17.31 -74.15
N TYR A 1018 10.21 17.39 -73.92
CA TYR A 1018 11.02 18.60 -74.16
C TYR A 1018 10.98 19.15 -75.62
N MET A 1019 10.51 18.36 -76.58
CA MET A 1019 10.34 18.76 -77.99
C MET A 1019 8.97 19.41 -78.30
N LYS A 1020 8.03 19.47 -77.36
CA LYS A 1020 6.74 20.14 -77.56
C LYS A 1020 6.91 21.66 -77.63
N ASP A 1021 6.15 22.29 -78.52
CA ASP A 1021 5.96 23.74 -78.51
C ASP A 1021 5.30 24.15 -77.17
N GLY A 1022 5.90 25.11 -76.46
CA GLY A 1022 5.39 25.59 -75.16
C GLY A 1022 6.07 25.01 -73.90
N LEU A 1023 7.27 24.41 -73.99
CA LEU A 1023 8.01 23.89 -72.82
C LEU A 1023 8.13 24.90 -71.65
N LEU A 1024 8.37 26.19 -71.94
CA LEU A 1024 8.48 27.20 -70.88
C LEU A 1024 7.15 27.46 -70.16
N ASP A 1025 6.02 27.40 -70.89
CA ASP A 1025 4.68 27.47 -70.30
C ASP A 1025 4.39 26.22 -69.46
N GLU A 1026 4.93 25.06 -69.86
CA GLU A 1026 4.82 23.82 -69.08
C GLU A 1026 5.60 23.88 -67.77
N VAL A 1027 6.83 24.43 -67.79
CA VAL A 1027 7.59 24.70 -66.56
C VAL A 1027 6.85 25.70 -65.67
N ALA A 1028 6.38 26.82 -66.23
CA ALA A 1028 5.66 27.84 -65.49
C ALA A 1028 4.37 27.29 -64.85
N GLY A 1029 3.60 26.50 -65.59
CA GLY A 1029 2.36 25.90 -65.12
C GLY A 1029 2.58 24.83 -64.05
N SER A 1030 3.61 24.00 -64.21
CA SER A 1030 3.99 23.01 -63.18
C SER A 1030 4.40 23.70 -61.87
N ALA A 1031 5.20 24.76 -61.95
CA ALA A 1031 5.60 25.55 -60.77
C ALA A 1031 4.41 26.29 -60.14
N ALA A 1032 3.52 26.88 -60.94
CA ALA A 1032 2.36 27.61 -60.44
C ALA A 1032 1.45 26.71 -59.61
N ASN A 1033 1.23 25.48 -60.07
CA ASN A 1033 0.41 24.50 -59.38
C ASN A 1033 1.09 23.93 -58.14
N MET A 1034 2.37 23.54 -58.26
CA MET A 1034 3.12 22.91 -57.17
C MET A 1034 3.27 23.84 -55.95
N PHE A 1035 3.43 25.14 -56.18
CA PHE A 1035 3.62 26.13 -55.12
C PHE A 1035 2.38 26.98 -54.85
N ALA A 1036 1.24 26.69 -55.50
CA ALA A 1036 0.02 27.48 -55.40
C ALA A 1036 0.29 28.99 -55.59
N ALA A 1037 1.11 29.29 -56.60
CA ALA A 1037 1.54 30.64 -56.92
C ALA A 1037 0.51 31.35 -57.80
N ASP A 1038 0.36 32.66 -57.60
CA ASP A 1038 -0.60 33.46 -58.36
C ASP A 1038 -0.15 33.63 -59.81
N ILE A 1039 1.16 33.84 -60.02
CA ILE A 1039 1.77 34.03 -61.34
C ILE A 1039 3.18 33.43 -61.34
N VAL A 1040 3.48 32.56 -62.31
CA VAL A 1040 4.84 32.12 -62.59
C VAL A 1040 5.28 32.59 -63.96
N THR A 1041 6.52 33.08 -64.05
CA THR A 1041 7.12 33.53 -65.31
C THR A 1041 8.50 32.91 -65.48
N VAL A 1042 8.79 32.38 -66.66
CA VAL A 1042 10.05 31.73 -67.00
C VAL A 1042 10.65 32.41 -68.22
N PHE A 1043 11.89 32.87 -68.12
CA PHE A 1043 12.63 33.54 -69.18
C PHE A 1043 13.79 32.66 -69.65
N GLU A 1044 13.89 32.42 -70.95
CA GLU A 1044 15.01 31.64 -71.52
C GLU A 1044 16.21 32.55 -71.82
N TYR A 1045 17.36 32.19 -71.24
CA TYR A 1045 18.63 32.92 -71.32
C TYR A 1045 19.67 32.14 -72.15
N GLN A 1046 20.40 32.85 -73.00
CA GLN A 1046 21.49 32.30 -73.80
C GLN A 1046 22.82 32.83 -73.29
N GLU A 1047 23.49 32.07 -72.42
CA GLU A 1047 24.77 32.49 -71.83
C GLU A 1047 25.87 32.77 -72.87
N ALA A 1048 25.91 32.01 -73.97
CA ALA A 1048 26.85 32.24 -75.06
C ALA A 1048 26.68 33.61 -75.74
N ASP A 1049 25.46 34.14 -75.78
CA ASP A 1049 25.11 35.42 -76.40
C ASP A 1049 25.04 36.54 -75.34
N GLY A 1050 25.13 36.20 -74.05
CA GLY A 1050 24.96 37.12 -72.94
C GLY A 1050 23.54 37.68 -72.79
N ASP A 1051 22.54 37.13 -73.48
CA ASP A 1051 21.22 37.77 -73.62
C ASP A 1051 20.03 36.80 -73.57
N PHE A 1052 18.82 37.35 -73.36
CA PHE A 1052 17.57 36.58 -73.35
C PHE A 1052 17.04 36.34 -74.76
N SER A 1053 16.61 35.11 -75.04
CA SER A 1053 16.19 34.66 -76.38
C SER A 1053 14.88 35.27 -76.91
N GLY A 1054 14.19 36.10 -76.11
CA GLY A 1054 12.83 36.57 -76.37
C GLY A 1054 11.72 35.57 -76.04
N ASN A 1055 12.06 34.29 -75.80
CA ASN A 1055 11.09 33.28 -75.37
C ASN A 1055 10.78 33.44 -73.88
N VAL A 1056 9.48 33.58 -73.58
CA VAL A 1056 8.95 33.69 -72.22
C VAL A 1056 7.80 32.71 -72.08
N GLY A 1057 7.84 31.90 -71.03
CA GLY A 1057 6.70 31.09 -70.59
C GLY A 1057 6.02 31.74 -69.40
N SER A 1058 4.70 31.64 -69.31
CA SER A 1058 3.98 32.14 -68.13
C SER A 1058 2.73 31.33 -67.82
N SER A 1059 2.38 31.25 -66.54
CA SER A 1059 1.15 30.62 -66.06
C SER A 1059 0.56 31.41 -64.90
N GLY A 1060 -0.76 31.30 -64.69
CA GLY A 1060 -1.53 32.07 -63.72
C GLY A 1060 -2.44 33.12 -64.35
N GLN A 1061 -3.34 33.69 -63.54
CA GLN A 1061 -4.33 34.68 -63.99
C GLN A 1061 -3.82 36.11 -63.81
N PHE A 1062 -3.47 36.78 -64.92
CA PHE A 1062 -3.11 38.20 -64.94
C PHE A 1062 -4.33 39.10 -64.72
N ARG A 1063 -4.20 40.14 -63.89
CA ARG A 1063 -5.25 41.16 -63.70
C ARG A 1063 -5.51 41.97 -64.97
N ARG A 1064 -4.50 42.13 -65.83
CA ARG A 1064 -4.61 42.81 -67.13
C ARG A 1064 -4.10 41.91 -68.27
N PRO A 1065 -4.92 40.98 -68.78
CA PRO A 1065 -4.49 39.96 -69.74
C PRO A 1065 -4.02 40.49 -71.10
N GLN A 1066 -4.32 41.74 -71.43
CA GLN A 1066 -3.91 42.40 -72.67
C GLN A 1066 -2.42 42.80 -72.73
N TYR A 1067 -1.66 42.62 -71.64
CA TYR A 1067 -0.23 42.94 -71.58
C TYR A 1067 0.61 41.66 -71.65
N SER A 1068 1.33 41.46 -72.74
CA SER A 1068 2.30 40.36 -72.89
C SER A 1068 3.60 40.68 -72.15
N ILE A 1069 4.06 39.80 -71.26
CA ILE A 1069 5.42 39.86 -70.71
C ILE A 1069 6.41 39.65 -71.86
N ARG A 1070 7.39 40.55 -72.01
CA ARG A 1070 8.39 40.50 -73.08
C ARG A 1070 9.76 40.86 -72.51
N CYS A 1071 10.81 40.22 -73.02
CA CYS A 1071 12.18 40.62 -72.71
C CYS A 1071 12.41 42.08 -73.14
N CYS A 1072 13.18 42.82 -72.35
CA CYS A 1072 13.60 44.18 -72.67
C CYS A 1072 15.11 44.35 -72.46
N ASP A 1073 15.71 45.24 -73.25
CA ASP A 1073 17.16 45.48 -73.22
C ASP A 1073 17.62 46.41 -72.08
N ASP A 1074 16.72 46.72 -71.13
CA ASP A 1074 16.95 47.69 -70.06
C ASP A 1074 17.74 47.08 -68.88
N GLU A 1075 18.65 47.86 -68.29
CA GLU A 1075 19.36 47.58 -67.02
C GLU A 1075 18.40 47.42 -65.82
N SER A 1076 17.16 47.89 -65.96
CA SER A 1076 16.09 47.71 -64.98
C SER A 1076 15.38 46.35 -65.05
N PHE A 1077 15.69 45.52 -66.05
CA PHE A 1077 15.06 44.22 -66.28
C PHE A 1077 15.43 43.20 -65.19
N ALA A 1078 14.48 42.85 -64.33
CA ALA A 1078 14.69 41.99 -63.17
C ALA A 1078 15.34 40.62 -63.50
N PRO A 1079 14.97 39.92 -64.61
CA PRO A 1079 15.66 38.70 -65.04
C PRO A 1079 17.17 38.87 -65.28
N ARG A 1080 17.61 39.96 -65.92
CA ARG A 1080 19.03 40.20 -66.20
C ARG A 1080 19.83 40.44 -64.93
N ARG A 1081 19.27 41.19 -63.98
CA ARG A 1081 19.90 41.42 -62.67
C ARG A 1081 20.04 40.15 -61.84
N LEU A 1082 19.07 39.26 -61.91
CA LEU A 1082 19.13 37.96 -61.22
C LEU A 1082 20.30 37.12 -61.75
N VAL A 1083 20.49 37.07 -63.07
CA VAL A 1083 21.64 36.39 -63.71
C VAL A 1083 22.96 37.05 -63.30
N SER A 1084 23.06 38.39 -63.35
CA SER A 1084 24.30 39.11 -62.98
C SER A 1084 24.71 38.93 -61.51
N ARG A 1085 23.73 38.75 -60.61
CA ARG A 1085 23.98 38.52 -59.18
C ARG A 1085 24.48 37.10 -58.91
N GLY A 1086 24.00 36.11 -59.66
CA GLY A 1086 24.44 34.72 -59.56
C GLY A 1086 23.74 33.87 -58.50
N ASP A 1087 22.92 34.46 -57.63
CA ASP A 1087 22.23 33.79 -56.52
C ASP A 1087 20.70 33.93 -56.60
N ASN A 1088 19.99 32.89 -56.16
CA ASN A 1088 18.53 32.89 -55.97
C ASN A 1088 18.13 33.87 -54.85
N PHE A 1089 16.89 34.37 -54.88
CA PHE A 1089 16.34 35.17 -53.78
C PHE A 1089 14.88 34.83 -53.48
N TYR A 1090 14.48 35.06 -52.23
CA TYR A 1090 13.16 34.75 -51.70
C TYR A 1090 12.70 35.92 -50.81
N GLU A 1091 11.66 36.63 -51.23
CA GLU A 1091 11.15 37.82 -50.55
C GLU A 1091 9.71 37.61 -50.09
N GLY A 1092 9.51 37.55 -48.77
CA GLY A 1092 8.23 37.16 -48.17
C GLY A 1092 7.23 38.30 -47.95
N ASN A 1093 7.71 39.54 -47.96
CA ASN A 1093 6.85 40.73 -47.91
C ASN A 1093 7.54 41.88 -48.63
N VAL A 1094 7.11 42.16 -49.86
CA VAL A 1094 7.69 43.19 -50.71
C VAL A 1094 7.28 44.58 -50.21
N SER A 1095 7.97 45.10 -49.20
CA SER A 1095 7.78 46.43 -48.66
C SER A 1095 8.86 47.39 -49.17
N GLY A 1096 8.65 47.94 -50.37
CA GLY A 1096 9.29 49.18 -50.84
C GLY A 1096 10.79 49.17 -51.16
N ASP A 1097 11.58 48.18 -50.72
CA ASP A 1097 13.04 48.21 -50.89
C ASP A 1097 13.64 46.84 -51.28
N VAL A 1098 13.21 46.33 -52.43
CA VAL A 1098 13.76 45.10 -53.01
C VAL A 1098 14.06 45.42 -54.48
N MET A 1099 15.10 44.76 -55.01
CA MET A 1099 15.58 44.69 -56.41
C MET A 1099 14.51 44.78 -57.54
N LEU A 1100 13.23 44.65 -57.20
CA LEU A 1100 12.04 44.42 -58.01
C LEU A 1100 11.11 45.62 -58.17
N THR A 1101 11.47 46.82 -57.70
CA THR A 1101 10.67 48.01 -58.02
C THR A 1101 10.69 48.38 -59.51
N GLN A 1102 11.20 47.56 -60.43
CA GLN A 1102 11.27 47.90 -61.86
C GLN A 1102 10.97 46.69 -62.78
N SER A 1103 10.61 47.04 -64.01
CA SER A 1103 9.74 46.37 -64.99
C SER A 1103 10.11 44.93 -65.42
N LEU A 1104 9.10 44.06 -65.64
CA LEU A 1104 9.22 42.82 -66.42
C LEU A 1104 9.00 43.07 -67.95
N GLY A 1105 9.11 44.33 -68.42
CA GLY A 1105 8.92 44.78 -69.81
C GLY A 1105 9.30 46.26 -70.07
N ARG A 1106 8.73 46.96 -71.08
CA ARG A 1106 8.84 48.44 -71.23
C ARG A 1106 7.65 49.12 -70.53
N GLU A 1107 7.86 49.80 -69.40
CA GLU A 1107 6.80 50.43 -68.59
C GLU A 1107 7.06 51.93 -68.37
N HIS A 1108 6.03 52.78 -68.44
CA HIS A 1108 6.15 54.26 -68.49
C HIS A 1108 5.82 54.97 -67.15
N SER A 1109 5.40 54.25 -66.09
CA SER A 1109 5.06 54.85 -64.77
C SER A 1109 5.25 53.89 -63.59
N ALA A 1110 5.29 54.41 -62.35
CA ALA A 1110 5.44 53.61 -61.13
C ALA A 1110 4.22 52.72 -60.81
N THR A 1111 3.02 53.10 -61.26
CA THR A 1111 1.76 52.34 -61.15
C THR A 1111 1.61 51.28 -62.25
N ASP A 1112 2.40 51.34 -63.33
CA ASP A 1112 2.43 50.30 -64.38
C ASP A 1112 3.38 49.15 -64.09
N ARG A 1113 4.18 49.27 -63.01
CA ARG A 1113 5.16 48.26 -62.58
C ARG A 1113 4.52 46.92 -62.28
N PHE A 1114 5.03 45.84 -62.89
CA PHE A 1114 4.49 44.48 -62.78
C PHE A 1114 3.96 44.12 -61.37
N LEU A 1115 4.76 44.32 -60.31
CA LEU A 1115 4.35 44.00 -58.94
C LEU A 1115 3.12 44.78 -58.48
N GLY A 1116 3.08 46.09 -58.73
CA GLY A 1116 1.95 46.95 -58.35
C GLY A 1116 0.71 46.72 -59.22
N ARG A 1117 0.90 46.50 -60.52
CA ARG A 1117 -0.17 46.19 -61.48
C ARG A 1117 -0.85 44.87 -61.14
N GLU A 1118 -0.06 43.84 -60.85
CA GLU A 1118 -0.57 42.49 -60.56
C GLU A 1118 -0.87 42.26 -59.08
N GLY A 1119 -0.47 43.18 -58.20
CA GLY A 1119 -0.72 43.13 -56.75
C GLY A 1119 0.13 42.10 -56.01
N ILE A 1120 1.38 41.90 -56.42
CA ILE A 1120 2.32 40.91 -55.84
C ILE A 1120 2.89 41.44 -54.53
N LEU A 1121 2.85 40.61 -53.49
CA LEU A 1121 3.34 40.90 -52.14
C LEU A 1121 4.48 39.97 -51.70
N ALA A 1122 4.71 38.84 -52.37
CA ALA A 1122 5.87 37.98 -52.14
C ALA A 1122 6.36 37.35 -53.45
N VAL A 1123 7.66 37.05 -53.55
CA VAL A 1123 8.26 36.49 -54.77
C VAL A 1123 9.52 35.67 -54.50
N ALA A 1124 9.67 34.56 -55.23
CA ALA A 1124 10.92 33.82 -55.36
C ALA A 1124 11.47 33.99 -56.78
N GLY A 1125 12.73 34.43 -56.89
CA GLY A 1125 13.46 34.50 -58.16
C GLY A 1125 14.60 33.49 -58.16
N VAL A 1126 14.57 32.56 -59.10
CA VAL A 1126 15.47 31.40 -59.15
C VAL A 1126 16.13 31.27 -60.51
N ILE A 1127 17.42 30.95 -60.52
CA ILE A 1127 18.22 30.77 -61.74
C ILE A 1127 18.07 29.34 -62.24
N LEU A 1128 17.79 29.17 -63.54
CA LEU A 1128 17.75 27.88 -64.19
C LEU A 1128 19.16 27.52 -64.66
N ARG A 1129 19.85 26.64 -63.91
CA ARG A 1129 21.22 26.22 -64.20
C ARG A 1129 21.29 24.74 -64.55
N ALA A 1130 21.93 24.40 -65.67
CA ALA A 1130 22.15 23.03 -66.14
C ALA A 1130 23.66 22.74 -66.25
N ALA A 1131 24.19 22.03 -65.25
CA ALA A 1131 25.64 21.95 -64.96
C ALA A 1131 26.21 23.35 -64.68
N ASP A 1132 27.20 23.81 -65.44
CA ASP A 1132 27.79 25.14 -65.24
C ASP A 1132 27.06 26.25 -66.02
N GLU A 1133 26.13 25.90 -66.92
CA GLU A 1133 25.49 26.84 -67.85
C GLU A 1133 24.16 27.41 -67.30
N VAL A 1134 23.98 28.73 -67.37
CA VAL A 1134 22.69 29.39 -67.10
C VAL A 1134 21.85 29.39 -68.37
N VAL A 1135 20.68 28.77 -68.29
CA VAL A 1135 19.77 28.63 -69.44
C VAL A 1135 18.49 29.43 -69.30
N GLY A 1136 18.27 30.08 -68.15
CA GLY A 1136 17.12 30.93 -67.91
C GLY A 1136 16.96 31.37 -66.46
N VAL A 1137 15.84 32.03 -66.17
CA VAL A 1137 15.41 32.36 -64.81
C VAL A 1137 13.90 32.16 -64.67
N MET A 1138 13.46 31.88 -63.44
CA MET A 1138 12.06 31.66 -63.09
C MET A 1138 11.66 32.57 -61.91
N PHE A 1139 10.51 33.23 -62.02
CA PHE A 1139 9.90 34.04 -60.98
C PHE A 1139 8.58 33.41 -60.56
N ILE A 1140 8.45 33.11 -59.26
CA ILE A 1140 7.23 32.58 -58.63
C ILE A 1140 6.66 33.68 -57.76
N ASN A 1141 5.47 34.18 -58.09
CA ASN A 1141 4.90 35.39 -57.52
C ASN A 1141 3.59 35.11 -56.77
N PHE A 1142 3.42 35.78 -55.64
CA PHE A 1142 2.27 35.65 -54.75
C PHE A 1142 1.64 37.00 -54.45
N ARG A 1143 0.31 37.09 -54.44
CA ARG A 1143 -0.46 38.30 -54.10
C ARG A 1143 -0.69 38.48 -52.60
N ARG A 1144 0.07 37.75 -51.79
CA ARG A 1144 0.01 37.69 -50.33
C ARG A 1144 1.42 37.66 -49.77
N THR A 1145 1.57 38.03 -48.50
CA THR A 1145 2.82 37.76 -47.78
C THR A 1145 3.02 36.25 -47.67
N HIS A 1146 4.24 35.77 -47.86
CA HIS A 1146 4.55 34.34 -47.88
C HIS A 1146 5.84 34.07 -47.12
N ILE A 1147 5.91 32.99 -46.34
CA ILE A 1147 7.12 32.60 -45.63
C ILE A 1147 7.75 31.43 -46.39
N PHE A 1148 8.87 31.69 -47.07
CA PHE A 1148 9.63 30.66 -47.78
C PHE A 1148 10.45 29.81 -46.82
N GLU A 1149 9.91 28.66 -46.41
CA GLU A 1149 10.62 27.67 -45.60
C GLU A 1149 11.79 27.04 -46.37
N GLN A 1150 12.82 26.55 -45.66
CA GLN A 1150 14.01 25.98 -46.33
C GLN A 1150 13.64 24.83 -47.26
N LYS A 1151 12.74 23.94 -46.83
CA LYS A 1151 12.27 22.81 -47.64
C LYS A 1151 11.58 23.25 -48.94
N GLU A 1152 10.76 24.29 -48.88
CA GLU A 1152 10.10 24.86 -50.06
C GLU A 1152 11.15 25.41 -51.04
N ARG A 1153 12.18 26.08 -50.54
CA ARG A 1153 13.30 26.58 -51.37
C ARG A 1153 14.02 25.43 -52.07
N ASP A 1154 14.34 24.36 -51.35
CA ASP A 1154 15.02 23.18 -51.91
C ASP A 1154 14.17 22.55 -53.04
N MET A 1155 12.84 22.51 -52.88
CA MET A 1155 11.90 22.03 -53.90
C MET A 1155 11.86 22.95 -55.13
N ILE A 1156 11.79 24.28 -54.93
CA ILE A 1156 11.83 25.27 -56.01
C ILE A 1156 13.14 25.10 -56.81
N GLU A 1157 14.27 24.94 -56.12
CA GLU A 1157 15.59 24.78 -56.75
C GLU A 1157 15.71 23.46 -57.50
N THR A 1158 15.16 22.37 -56.96
CA THR A 1158 15.13 21.07 -57.62
C THR A 1158 14.28 21.11 -58.91
N LEU A 1159 13.13 21.81 -58.86
CA LEU A 1159 12.32 22.03 -60.05
C LEU A 1159 13.06 22.90 -61.07
N ALA A 1160 13.74 23.96 -60.63
CA ALA A 1160 14.54 24.84 -61.47
C ALA A 1160 15.68 24.10 -62.19
N ALA A 1161 16.41 23.23 -61.48
CA ALA A 1161 17.46 22.39 -62.07
C ALA A 1161 16.89 21.43 -63.13
N THR A 1162 15.76 20.80 -62.84
CA THR A 1162 15.06 19.91 -63.77
C THR A 1162 14.59 20.65 -65.04
N ALA A 1163 13.98 21.82 -64.85
CA ALA A 1163 13.57 22.69 -65.95
C ALA A 1163 14.76 23.14 -66.79
N ALA A 1164 15.89 23.46 -66.15
CA ALA A 1164 17.12 23.86 -66.84
C ALA A 1164 17.63 22.75 -67.78
N ILE A 1165 17.63 21.50 -67.33
CA ILE A 1165 18.02 20.33 -68.15
C ILE A 1165 17.09 20.20 -69.35
N ALA A 1166 15.77 20.30 -69.15
CA ALA A 1166 14.79 20.19 -70.23
C ALA A 1166 14.96 21.31 -71.28
N VAL A 1167 15.12 22.56 -70.84
CA VAL A 1167 15.37 23.72 -71.72
C VAL A 1167 16.68 23.53 -72.50
N LYS A 1168 17.75 23.08 -71.84
CA LYS A 1168 19.04 22.79 -72.49
C LYS A 1168 18.92 21.69 -73.55
N ASN A 1169 18.27 20.57 -73.23
CA ASN A 1169 18.07 19.45 -74.15
C ASN A 1169 17.27 19.89 -75.38
N ARG A 1170 16.18 20.65 -75.20
CA ARG A 1170 15.41 21.24 -76.30
C ARG A 1170 16.30 22.10 -77.21
N ARG A 1171 17.14 22.98 -76.63
CA ARG A 1171 18.07 23.83 -77.40
C ARG A 1171 19.08 23.01 -78.20
N VAL A 1172 19.69 21.98 -77.59
CA VAL A 1172 20.67 21.12 -78.26
C VAL A 1172 20.04 20.37 -79.45
N VAL A 1173 18.85 19.81 -79.27
CA VAL A 1173 18.14 19.11 -80.35
C VAL A 1173 17.65 20.07 -81.42
N ALA A 1174 17.12 21.25 -81.06
CA ALA A 1174 16.72 22.28 -82.01
C ALA A 1174 17.89 22.76 -82.88
N ARG A 1175 19.08 22.98 -82.29
CA ARG A 1175 20.31 23.30 -83.05
C ARG A 1175 20.73 22.16 -83.98
N SER A 1176 20.61 20.91 -83.54
CA SER A 1176 20.96 19.73 -84.34
C SER A 1176 20.02 19.56 -85.53
N ILE A 1177 18.71 19.78 -85.33
CA ILE A 1177 17.70 19.79 -86.41
C ILE A 1177 17.93 20.98 -87.36
N GLY A 1178 18.27 22.17 -86.83
CA GLY A 1178 18.61 23.34 -87.63
C GLY A 1178 19.79 23.08 -88.57
N ARG A 1179 20.90 22.52 -88.05
CA ARG A 1179 22.06 22.12 -88.87
C ARG A 1179 21.71 21.06 -89.91
N LEU A 1180 20.88 20.07 -89.56
CA LEU A 1180 20.42 19.05 -90.51
C LEU A 1180 19.57 19.66 -91.63
N LYS A 1181 18.77 20.71 -91.34
CA LYS A 1181 18.00 21.47 -92.35
C LYS A 1181 18.84 22.43 -93.19
N GLU A 1182 20.00 22.89 -92.71
CA GLU A 1182 20.95 23.69 -93.49
C GLU A 1182 21.83 22.81 -94.41
N VAL A 1183 22.04 21.54 -94.03
CA VAL A 1183 22.81 20.55 -94.80
C VAL A 1183 21.95 19.85 -95.87
N ALA A 1184 20.64 19.73 -95.65
CA ALA A 1184 19.66 19.21 -96.60
C ALA A 1184 19.16 20.32 -97.54
#